data_AF-A0A2A6ZB87-F1
#
_entry.id   AF-A0A2A6ZB87-F1
#
_cell.length_a   1.000
_cell.length_b   1.000
_cell.length_c   1.000
_cell.angle_alpha   90.00
_cell.angle_beta   90.00
_cell.angle_gamma   90.00
#
_symmetry.space_group_name_H-M   'P 1'
#
loop_
_entity.id
_entity.type
_entity.pdbx_description
1 polymer ?
#
loop_
_entity_poly.entity_id
_entity_poly.type
_entity_poly.pdbx_seq_one_letter_code
_entity_poly.pdbx_strand_id
1 'polypeptide(L)'
;MRQKKGLFLMPGRFSLKTRLLSLLLSAAMVLMFLPASAFAADDEQVRVGDAWLGSATRSVTCGEGTAAYDPDTKTLTLTNVTINHDYNAAIWNTVEGLTIKLVGENSINSGDQTGILSMQGCGLLTLTGEGSLNITAADGHAIYANTGSLLVKDTTVKVSSDALAVYADLGIEISNSTFESATPDGNAIWTPCDLKIENSNVTTSNDNQSNKGYPAICCDGDITINGGRLKSTCKGGDALGVAGTLSITNCNVENKGDYTALYSGGKMTLTGGSITAEAENSAIMSRSAMTITNATVKATAQKYNALRASDVMKIDGGRVEATTVRYDEKPYAIHMDDGNDGRMEIGGGVELYVKGYKGISVGEGATIEDAHIVIDSDDRSIDMPVKFAEGYDIALALGGDSMESAEPFDWYSMEPFTPGAGKQPGSFPYLELLSGAKHTLRVTNGTISELNGKQYTGNEAEIPAGSPVTLTLTVNEDAFTAGDVFSSWTLSPTPRDLRIDGNVITFTMPAEDVEISATSDIPPEPTPDAEGSPLLGLALVAVGGTLVGLTLYAAHEFGITQTLRETLPAGAAIPANRGELALLLWNAADKPEPEKQPAFTDVSDLETAKAAQWAIEAGLMETESSGKFAPAKRVTRLKVFKTWKAAGH
;
A
#
# COMPACT_ATOMS: atom_id res chain seq x y z
N MET A 1 40.50 50.94 -115.01
CA MET A 1 39.46 49.94 -115.38
C MET A 1 39.29 48.99 -114.20
N ARG A 2 38.14 49.04 -113.50
CA ARG A 2 37.17 47.92 -113.30
C ARG A 2 37.84 46.57 -112.96
N GLN A 3 37.59 45.91 -111.83
CA GLN A 3 36.28 45.50 -111.30
C GLN A 3 36.24 45.28 -109.77
N LYS A 4 35.01 45.25 -109.28
CA LYS A 4 34.50 45.16 -107.90
C LYS A 4 34.27 43.69 -107.46
N LYS A 5 34.30 43.53 -106.13
CA LYS A 5 33.50 42.63 -105.26
C LYS A 5 33.97 41.20 -104.98
N GLY A 6 34.01 40.89 -103.69
CA GLY A 6 34.01 39.54 -103.11
C GLY A 6 34.33 39.56 -101.62
N LEU A 7 33.45 40.12 -100.78
CA LEU A 7 33.50 39.93 -99.32
C LEU A 7 33.00 38.51 -99.02
N PHE A 8 33.90 37.62 -98.61
CA PHE A 8 33.56 36.33 -98.02
C PHE A 8 34.16 36.28 -96.62
N LEU A 9 33.30 36.31 -95.60
CA LEU A 9 33.68 35.97 -94.23
C LEU A 9 34.14 34.51 -94.21
N MET A 10 35.34 34.27 -93.67
CA MET A 10 35.77 32.93 -93.25
C MET A 10 36.19 32.96 -91.76
N PRO A 11 35.99 31.84 -91.04
CA PRO A 11 35.71 31.84 -89.61
C PRO A 11 36.97 32.04 -88.78
N GLY A 12 36.84 32.77 -87.68
CA GLY A 12 37.91 32.96 -86.70
C GLY A 12 38.51 31.63 -86.26
N ARG A 13 39.83 31.50 -86.44
CA ARG A 13 40.62 30.42 -85.84
C ARG A 13 40.53 30.55 -84.31
N PHE A 14 39.64 29.78 -83.70
CA PHE A 14 39.62 29.61 -82.25
C PHE A 14 40.99 29.09 -81.79
N SER A 15 41.59 29.78 -80.81
CA SER A 15 42.91 29.42 -80.29
C SER A 15 42.86 28.03 -79.65
N LEU A 16 44.02 27.36 -79.52
CA LEU A 16 44.12 26.04 -78.87
C LEU A 16 43.49 26.05 -77.47
N LYS A 17 43.57 27.18 -76.75
CA LYS A 17 42.91 27.38 -75.44
C LYS A 17 41.40 27.38 -75.54
N THR A 18 40.83 27.95 -76.59
CA THR A 18 39.38 28.00 -76.82
C THR A 18 38.84 26.64 -77.26
N ARG A 19 39.63 25.85 -78.00
CA ARG A 19 39.31 24.45 -78.34
C ARG A 19 39.36 23.54 -77.12
N LEU A 20 40.34 23.73 -76.23
CA LEU A 20 40.45 22.98 -74.99
C LEU A 20 39.28 23.32 -74.04
N LEU A 21 38.91 24.60 -73.96
CA LEU A 21 37.78 25.06 -73.14
C LEU A 21 36.45 24.52 -73.68
N SER A 22 36.25 24.47 -74.99
CA SER A 22 35.04 23.87 -75.58
C SER A 22 34.96 22.36 -75.38
N LEU A 23 36.10 21.66 -75.37
CA LEU A 23 36.17 20.21 -75.10
C LEU A 23 35.90 19.91 -73.62
N LEU A 24 36.42 20.73 -72.72
CA LEU A 24 36.13 20.66 -71.28
C LEU A 24 34.67 20.98 -70.99
N LEU A 25 34.08 21.98 -71.67
CA LEU A 25 32.68 22.34 -71.49
C LEU A 25 31.73 21.30 -72.09
N SER A 26 32.09 20.65 -73.22
CA SER A 26 31.31 19.55 -73.77
C SER A 26 31.44 18.29 -72.91
N ALA A 27 32.62 17.99 -72.37
CA ALA A 27 32.80 16.89 -71.42
C ALA A 27 32.01 17.13 -70.12
N ALA A 28 32.01 18.37 -69.61
CA ALA A 28 31.22 18.75 -68.43
C ALA A 28 29.71 18.66 -68.68
N MET A 29 29.22 19.07 -69.87
CA MET A 29 27.81 18.90 -70.22
C MET A 29 27.43 17.43 -70.42
N VAL A 30 28.29 16.60 -71.03
CA VAL A 30 28.06 15.15 -71.13
C VAL A 30 28.03 14.48 -69.74
N LEU A 31 28.85 14.96 -68.79
CA LEU A 31 28.80 14.54 -67.38
C LEU A 31 27.51 14.94 -66.66
N MET A 32 26.88 16.06 -67.04
CA MET A 32 25.60 16.51 -66.47
C MET A 32 24.37 15.84 -67.10
N PHE A 33 24.52 15.20 -68.26
CA PHE A 33 23.46 14.45 -68.96
C PHE A 33 23.63 12.93 -68.90
N LEU A 34 24.60 12.43 -68.11
CA LEU A 34 24.58 11.03 -67.70
C LEU A 34 23.29 10.81 -66.89
N PRO A 35 22.49 9.77 -67.19
CA PRO A 35 21.43 9.38 -66.28
C PRO A 35 22.10 9.09 -64.93
N ALA A 36 21.65 9.75 -63.86
CA ALA A 36 21.95 9.32 -62.50
C ALA A 36 21.26 7.97 -62.29
N SER A 37 21.85 6.91 -62.83
CA SER A 37 21.31 5.56 -62.76
C SER A 37 22.48 4.60 -62.72
N ALA A 38 23.05 4.47 -61.53
CA ALA A 38 23.57 3.23 -60.95
C ALA A 38 24.23 3.57 -59.60
N PHE A 39 23.43 3.98 -58.62
CA PHE A 39 23.78 3.65 -57.24
C PHE A 39 23.46 2.17 -57.09
N ALA A 40 24.47 1.31 -57.20
CA ALA A 40 24.35 -0.13 -56.94
C ALA A 40 24.25 -0.46 -55.43
N ALA A 41 23.82 0.50 -54.61
CA ALA A 41 23.80 0.41 -53.15
C ALA A 41 22.39 0.17 -52.57
N ASP A 42 21.33 0.15 -53.40
CA ASP A 42 19.94 0.05 -52.94
C ASP A 42 19.39 -1.39 -52.90
N ASP A 43 20.21 -2.38 -53.27
CA ASP A 43 19.78 -3.79 -53.34
C ASP A 43 20.25 -4.65 -52.14
N GLU A 44 21.20 -4.16 -51.33
CA GLU A 44 21.74 -4.86 -50.15
C GLU A 44 21.29 -4.20 -48.83
N GLN A 45 19.98 -4.10 -48.65
CA GLN A 45 19.38 -3.41 -47.48
C GLN A 45 19.13 -4.37 -46.31
N VAL A 46 18.46 -5.49 -46.56
CA VAL A 46 18.20 -6.50 -45.53
C VAL A 46 18.49 -7.88 -46.08
N ARG A 47 19.41 -8.62 -45.47
CA ARG A 47 19.67 -10.02 -45.82
C ARG A 47 18.77 -10.94 -45.02
N VAL A 48 18.18 -11.93 -45.67
CA VAL A 48 17.43 -13.02 -45.05
C VAL A 48 17.97 -14.34 -45.58
N GLY A 49 18.64 -15.11 -44.71
CA GLY A 49 19.44 -16.27 -45.12
C GLY A 49 20.52 -15.86 -46.12
N ASP A 50 20.47 -16.39 -47.34
CA ASP A 50 21.41 -16.04 -48.41
C ASP A 50 20.95 -14.91 -49.34
N ALA A 51 19.70 -14.45 -49.22
CA ALA A 51 19.14 -13.48 -50.14
C ALA A 51 19.22 -12.05 -49.57
N TRP A 52 19.79 -11.14 -50.35
CA TRP A 52 19.65 -9.70 -50.10
C TRP A 52 18.32 -9.20 -50.65
N LEU A 53 17.58 -8.50 -49.80
CA LEU A 53 16.35 -7.81 -50.13
C LEU A 53 16.62 -6.30 -50.19
N GLY A 54 15.98 -5.64 -51.15
CA GLY A 54 16.10 -4.22 -51.42
C GLY A 54 15.21 -3.81 -52.59
N SER A 55 15.64 -2.84 -53.39
CA SER A 55 14.83 -2.31 -54.48
C SER A 55 14.53 -3.34 -55.58
N ALA A 56 15.53 -4.15 -55.97
CA ALA A 56 15.43 -5.14 -57.05
C ALA A 56 14.77 -6.45 -56.62
N THR A 57 15.11 -6.94 -55.43
CA THR A 57 14.56 -8.19 -54.87
C THR A 57 13.80 -7.87 -53.60
N ARG A 58 12.47 -7.96 -53.66
CA ARG A 58 11.59 -7.57 -52.54
C ARG A 58 11.07 -8.73 -51.71
N SER A 59 11.33 -9.97 -52.11
CA SER A 59 10.87 -11.14 -51.35
C SER A 59 11.72 -12.37 -51.60
N VAL A 60 11.78 -13.26 -50.60
CA VAL A 60 12.40 -14.58 -50.68
C VAL A 60 11.54 -15.61 -49.96
N THR A 61 11.51 -16.84 -50.49
CA THR A 61 10.87 -17.99 -49.82
C THR A 61 11.80 -18.56 -48.77
N CYS A 62 11.26 -18.82 -47.57
CA CYS A 62 12.01 -19.34 -46.42
C CYS A 62 11.23 -20.51 -45.81
N GLY A 63 11.58 -21.74 -46.16
CA GLY A 63 10.75 -22.91 -45.87
C GLY A 63 9.43 -22.84 -46.65
N GLU A 64 8.31 -23.06 -45.96
CA GLU A 64 6.95 -22.91 -46.52
C GLU A 64 6.46 -21.45 -46.52
N GLY A 65 7.19 -20.55 -45.86
CA GLY A 65 6.84 -19.16 -45.68
C GLY A 65 7.53 -18.19 -46.64
N THR A 66 7.25 -16.90 -46.46
CA THR A 66 7.83 -15.82 -47.26
C THR A 66 8.32 -14.68 -46.37
N ALA A 67 9.52 -14.19 -46.64
CA ALA A 67 10.04 -12.93 -46.13
C ALA A 67 9.93 -11.87 -47.24
N ALA A 68 9.22 -10.77 -47.00
CA ALA A 68 9.00 -9.71 -47.97
C ALA A 68 9.40 -8.35 -47.39
N TYR A 69 10.27 -7.62 -48.08
CA TYR A 69 10.77 -6.32 -47.66
C TYR A 69 10.21 -5.20 -48.53
N ASP A 70 9.70 -4.17 -47.87
CA ASP A 70 9.27 -2.92 -48.47
C ASP A 70 10.26 -1.79 -48.14
N PRO A 71 11.07 -1.32 -49.10
CA PRO A 71 12.03 -0.24 -48.90
C PRO A 71 11.38 1.10 -48.53
N ASP A 72 10.17 1.38 -49.03
CA ASP A 72 9.50 2.68 -48.82
C ASP A 72 9.07 2.85 -47.37
N THR A 73 8.60 1.76 -46.76
CA THR A 73 8.18 1.72 -45.35
C THR A 73 9.23 1.13 -44.42
N LYS A 74 10.38 0.70 -44.96
CA LYS A 74 11.46 0.00 -44.23
C LYS A 74 10.93 -1.16 -43.39
N THR A 75 10.01 -1.95 -43.97
CA THR A 75 9.32 -3.03 -43.28
C THR A 75 9.64 -4.39 -43.89
N LEU A 76 10.22 -5.30 -43.10
CA LEU A 76 10.38 -6.71 -43.42
C LEU A 76 9.20 -7.49 -42.83
N THR A 77 8.30 -7.99 -43.67
CA THR A 77 7.21 -8.87 -43.23
C THR A 77 7.65 -10.33 -43.32
N LEU A 78 7.64 -11.04 -42.19
CA LEU A 78 7.86 -12.48 -42.11
C LEU A 78 6.52 -13.18 -41.97
N THR A 79 6.19 -14.06 -42.92
CA THR A 79 4.96 -14.86 -42.91
C THR A 79 5.28 -16.34 -42.92
N ASN A 80 5.06 -17.01 -41.78
CA ASN A 80 5.29 -18.45 -41.57
C ASN A 80 6.70 -18.93 -41.99
N VAL A 81 7.73 -18.11 -41.77
CA VAL A 81 9.07 -18.43 -42.27
C VAL A 81 9.79 -19.48 -41.41
N THR A 82 10.57 -20.33 -42.06
CA THR A 82 11.63 -21.13 -41.42
C THR A 82 12.96 -20.77 -42.06
N ILE A 83 13.85 -20.16 -41.28
CA ILE A 83 15.19 -19.76 -41.73
C ILE A 83 16.21 -20.62 -40.97
N ASN A 84 16.94 -21.46 -41.69
CA ASN A 84 18.08 -22.20 -41.15
C ASN A 84 19.34 -21.64 -41.80
N HIS A 85 20.20 -20.97 -41.03
CA HIS A 85 21.34 -20.24 -41.59
C HIS A 85 22.47 -20.07 -40.58
N ASP A 86 23.59 -20.76 -40.79
CA ASP A 86 24.70 -20.90 -39.82
C ASP A 86 26.03 -20.29 -40.30
N TYR A 87 26.03 -19.57 -41.43
CA TYR A 87 27.25 -18.97 -41.98
C TYR A 87 27.54 -17.55 -41.44
N ASN A 88 26.49 -16.74 -41.30
CA ASN A 88 26.51 -15.42 -40.67
C ASN A 88 25.13 -15.13 -40.08
N ALA A 89 24.80 -13.88 -39.74
CA ALA A 89 23.51 -13.59 -39.14
C ALA A 89 22.34 -13.99 -40.05
N ALA A 90 21.35 -14.73 -39.53
CA ALA A 90 20.23 -15.24 -40.33
C ALA A 90 19.35 -14.11 -40.88
N ILE A 91 19.20 -13.02 -40.14
CA ILE A 91 18.73 -11.73 -40.64
C ILE A 91 19.82 -10.69 -40.37
N TRP A 92 20.27 -10.02 -41.43
CA TRP A 92 21.28 -8.98 -41.36
C TRP A 92 20.71 -7.65 -41.85
N ASN A 93 20.60 -6.67 -40.97
CA ASN A 93 20.02 -5.37 -41.27
C ASN A 93 21.09 -4.28 -41.42
N THR A 94 21.05 -3.54 -42.53
CA THR A 94 21.85 -2.33 -42.78
C THR A 94 20.98 -1.06 -42.83
N VAL A 95 19.67 -1.19 -42.63
CA VAL A 95 18.68 -0.12 -42.75
C VAL A 95 18.42 0.54 -41.40
N GLU A 96 18.52 1.87 -41.39
CA GLU A 96 18.13 2.68 -40.24
C GLU A 96 16.62 2.62 -39.99
N GLY A 97 16.22 2.18 -38.79
CA GLY A 97 14.81 2.14 -38.36
C GLY A 97 14.02 0.96 -38.91
N LEU A 98 14.65 -0.20 -39.13
CA LEU A 98 13.98 -1.39 -39.67
C LEU A 98 12.84 -1.85 -38.75
N THR A 99 11.68 -2.10 -39.34
CA THR A 99 10.57 -2.80 -38.70
C THR A 99 10.45 -4.22 -39.25
N ILE A 100 10.46 -5.23 -38.38
CA ILE A 100 10.15 -6.62 -38.73
C ILE A 100 8.73 -6.90 -38.27
N LYS A 101 7.82 -7.13 -39.22
CA LYS A 101 6.42 -7.45 -38.99
C LYS A 101 6.20 -8.96 -39.06
N LEU A 102 5.74 -9.54 -37.96
CA LEU A 102 5.52 -10.97 -37.80
C LEU A 102 4.06 -11.32 -38.11
N VAL A 103 3.87 -12.28 -39.01
CA VAL A 103 2.58 -12.86 -39.38
C VAL A 103 2.70 -14.38 -39.29
N GLY A 104 1.74 -15.02 -38.61
CA GLY A 104 1.80 -16.47 -38.35
C GLY A 104 3.00 -16.87 -37.48
N GLU A 105 3.47 -18.10 -37.63
CA GLU A 105 4.54 -18.67 -36.80
C GLU A 105 5.89 -18.65 -37.52
N ASN A 106 6.83 -17.87 -37.02
CA ASN A 106 8.13 -17.70 -37.66
C ASN A 106 9.23 -18.35 -36.81
N SER A 107 10.23 -18.91 -37.47
CA SER A 107 11.33 -19.62 -36.82
C SER A 107 12.68 -19.33 -37.50
N ILE A 108 13.69 -19.09 -36.67
CA ILE A 108 15.08 -18.90 -37.07
C ILE A 108 15.95 -19.88 -36.27
N ASN A 109 16.77 -20.65 -36.97
CA ASN A 109 17.86 -21.43 -36.39
C ASN A 109 19.17 -20.95 -37.02
N SER A 110 20.01 -20.29 -36.22
CA SER A 110 21.23 -19.65 -36.71
C SER A 110 22.51 -20.41 -36.40
N GLY A 111 22.44 -21.63 -35.85
CA GLY A 111 23.62 -22.38 -35.43
C GLY A 111 24.53 -21.52 -34.54
N ASP A 112 25.82 -21.47 -34.85
CA ASP A 112 26.81 -20.69 -34.07
C ASP A 112 26.75 -19.17 -34.33
N GLN A 113 25.83 -18.70 -35.18
CA GLN A 113 25.73 -17.31 -35.61
C GLN A 113 24.56 -16.57 -34.95
N THR A 114 24.56 -15.25 -35.11
CA THR A 114 23.48 -14.40 -34.61
C THR A 114 22.16 -14.64 -35.35
N GLY A 115 21.03 -14.68 -34.65
CA GLY A 115 19.71 -14.81 -35.29
C GLY A 115 19.35 -13.55 -36.09
N ILE A 116 19.24 -12.42 -35.40
CA ILE A 116 18.99 -11.10 -35.99
C ILE A 116 20.09 -10.14 -35.58
N LEU A 117 20.81 -9.60 -36.57
CA LEU A 117 21.81 -8.54 -36.38
C LEU A 117 21.34 -7.25 -37.03
N SER A 118 21.19 -6.19 -36.24
CA SER A 118 21.11 -4.80 -36.73
C SER A 118 22.50 -4.17 -36.64
N MET A 119 23.06 -3.77 -37.78
CA MET A 119 24.41 -3.23 -37.85
C MET A 119 24.54 -1.86 -37.14
N GLN A 120 25.80 -1.49 -36.88
CA GLN A 120 26.12 -0.16 -36.36
C GLN A 120 25.49 0.95 -37.21
N GLY A 121 24.87 1.93 -36.55
CA GLY A 121 24.21 3.06 -37.19
C GLY A 121 22.77 2.79 -37.68
N CYS A 122 22.22 1.60 -37.46
CA CYS A 122 20.84 1.28 -37.87
C CYS A 122 19.76 1.80 -36.88
N GLY A 123 20.15 2.35 -35.73
CA GLY A 123 19.21 2.93 -34.76
C GLY A 123 18.24 1.89 -34.19
N LEU A 124 16.94 2.20 -34.22
CA LEU A 124 15.89 1.36 -33.63
C LEU A 124 15.54 0.16 -34.52
N LEU A 125 15.66 -1.05 -33.98
CA LEU A 125 15.07 -2.26 -34.54
C LEU A 125 13.73 -2.54 -33.87
N THR A 126 12.65 -2.66 -34.65
CA THR A 126 11.30 -2.96 -34.12
C THR A 126 10.85 -4.35 -34.53
N LEU A 127 10.41 -5.18 -33.58
CA LEU A 127 9.68 -6.43 -33.81
C LEU A 127 8.21 -6.22 -33.43
N THR A 128 7.30 -6.47 -34.36
CA THR A 128 5.86 -6.25 -34.11
C THR A 128 4.97 -7.15 -34.95
N GLY A 129 3.67 -7.15 -34.69
CA GLY A 129 2.66 -7.86 -35.48
C GLY A 129 2.05 -9.04 -34.74
N GLU A 130 0.89 -9.47 -35.23
CA GLU A 130 0.04 -10.50 -34.60
C GLU A 130 0.66 -11.91 -34.59
N GLY A 131 1.75 -12.13 -35.32
CA GLY A 131 2.48 -13.39 -35.37
C GLY A 131 3.44 -13.60 -34.20
N SER A 132 4.18 -14.71 -34.28
CA SER A 132 5.23 -15.08 -33.33
C SER A 132 6.57 -15.29 -34.02
N LEU A 133 7.65 -15.19 -33.24
CA LEU A 133 9.01 -15.48 -33.69
C LEU A 133 9.76 -16.31 -32.66
N ASN A 134 10.28 -17.46 -33.09
CA ASN A 134 11.17 -18.31 -32.32
C ASN A 134 12.59 -18.22 -32.90
N ILE A 135 13.59 -17.96 -32.06
CA ILE A 135 15.01 -17.93 -32.48
C ILE A 135 15.82 -18.86 -31.59
N THR A 136 16.60 -19.73 -32.22
CA THR A 136 17.61 -20.55 -31.54
C THR A 136 18.98 -20.26 -32.14
N ALA A 137 19.94 -19.93 -31.29
CA ALA A 137 21.35 -19.81 -31.61
C ALA A 137 22.16 -20.66 -30.61
N ALA A 138 23.29 -21.22 -31.03
CA ALA A 138 24.27 -21.85 -30.16
C ALA A 138 25.19 -20.74 -29.61
N ASP A 139 26.24 -20.37 -30.33
CA ASP A 139 27.24 -19.41 -29.81
C ASP A 139 26.92 -17.93 -30.07
N GLY A 140 25.99 -17.63 -30.99
CA GLY A 140 25.62 -16.26 -31.35
C GLY A 140 24.48 -15.68 -30.51
N HIS A 141 24.36 -14.35 -30.48
CA HIS A 141 23.17 -13.69 -29.93
C HIS A 141 21.92 -14.09 -30.71
N ALA A 142 20.79 -14.33 -30.06
CA ALA A 142 19.54 -14.50 -30.79
C ALA A 142 19.11 -13.18 -31.45
N ILE A 143 19.23 -12.07 -30.73
CA ILE A 143 18.98 -10.71 -31.24
C ILE A 143 20.10 -9.78 -30.78
N TYR A 144 20.73 -9.08 -31.72
CA TYR A 144 21.73 -8.05 -31.45
C TYR A 144 21.44 -6.76 -32.22
N ALA A 145 21.16 -5.67 -31.50
CA ALA A 145 21.10 -4.32 -32.05
C ALA A 145 22.40 -3.54 -31.75
N ASN A 146 23.36 -3.59 -32.68
CA ASN A 146 24.67 -2.97 -32.54
C ASN A 146 24.57 -1.44 -32.66
N THR A 147 25.01 -0.70 -31.64
CA THR A 147 24.81 0.76 -31.46
C THR A 147 23.35 1.20 -31.65
N GLY A 148 22.41 0.31 -31.38
CA GLY A 148 20.98 0.51 -31.63
C GLY A 148 20.11 0.12 -30.44
N SER A 149 18.83 0.42 -30.54
CA SER A 149 17.81 0.05 -29.55
C SER A 149 16.94 -1.07 -30.10
N LEU A 150 16.32 -1.84 -29.21
CA LEU A 150 15.34 -2.87 -29.58
C LEU A 150 13.97 -2.51 -29.02
N LEU A 151 12.94 -2.52 -29.86
CA LEU A 151 11.53 -2.46 -29.45
C LEU A 151 10.83 -3.76 -29.84
N VAL A 152 10.25 -4.46 -28.86
CA VAL A 152 9.32 -5.57 -29.09
C VAL A 152 7.93 -5.10 -28.71
N LYS A 153 7.00 -5.11 -29.66
CA LYS A 153 5.70 -4.48 -29.47
C LYS A 153 4.55 -5.27 -30.10
N ASP A 154 3.48 -5.46 -29.34
CA ASP A 154 2.23 -6.10 -29.78
C ASP A 154 2.48 -7.46 -30.46
N THR A 155 3.37 -8.28 -29.90
CA THR A 155 3.80 -9.54 -30.53
C THR A 155 4.27 -10.61 -29.51
N THR A 156 4.64 -11.79 -30.00
CA THR A 156 5.24 -12.87 -29.20
C THR A 156 6.62 -13.24 -29.73
N VAL A 157 7.65 -13.15 -28.88
CA VAL A 157 9.02 -13.50 -29.24
C VAL A 157 9.60 -14.47 -28.21
N LYS A 158 10.19 -15.55 -28.70
CA LYS A 158 10.90 -16.53 -27.90
C LYS A 158 12.31 -16.71 -28.44
N VAL A 159 13.30 -16.58 -27.57
CA VAL A 159 14.71 -16.69 -27.94
C VAL A 159 15.46 -17.64 -27.01
N SER A 160 16.39 -18.38 -27.59
CA SER A 160 17.36 -19.20 -26.86
C SER A 160 18.74 -19.01 -27.49
N SER A 161 19.76 -18.80 -26.66
CA SER A 161 21.16 -18.72 -27.06
C SER A 161 22.03 -19.41 -26.03
N ASP A 162 23.05 -20.17 -26.45
CA ASP A 162 24.05 -20.70 -25.51
C ASP A 162 24.98 -19.59 -24.97
N ALA A 163 24.99 -18.43 -25.62
CA ALA A 163 25.66 -17.20 -25.19
C ALA A 163 24.65 -16.17 -24.62
N LEU A 164 24.94 -14.88 -24.80
CA LEU A 164 24.02 -13.78 -24.48
C LEU A 164 22.84 -13.79 -25.46
N ALA A 165 21.61 -13.99 -24.99
CA ALA A 165 20.48 -14.17 -25.90
C ALA A 165 20.01 -12.86 -26.57
N VAL A 166 19.85 -11.79 -25.80
CA VAL A 166 19.35 -10.50 -26.30
C VAL A 166 20.28 -9.38 -25.88
N TYR A 167 20.73 -8.59 -26.86
CA TYR A 167 21.62 -7.48 -26.63
C TYR A 167 21.25 -6.25 -27.47
N ALA A 168 21.18 -5.08 -26.83
CA ALA A 168 21.04 -3.80 -27.51
C ALA A 168 21.84 -2.72 -26.78
N ASP A 169 22.67 -1.99 -27.53
CA ASP A 169 23.59 -0.99 -26.97
C ASP A 169 22.88 0.25 -26.41
N LEU A 170 21.73 0.63 -27.00
CA LEU A 170 21.01 1.89 -26.68
C LEU A 170 19.65 1.64 -26.02
N GLY A 171 19.47 0.49 -25.38
CA GLY A 171 18.29 0.17 -24.57
C GLY A 171 17.29 -0.76 -25.25
N ILE A 172 16.41 -1.32 -24.43
CA ILE A 172 15.42 -2.32 -24.82
C ILE A 172 14.05 -1.89 -24.28
N GLU A 173 13.03 -1.91 -25.13
CA GLU A 173 11.63 -1.73 -24.73
C GLU A 173 10.80 -2.95 -25.15
N ILE A 174 10.02 -3.49 -24.21
CA ILE A 174 9.06 -4.57 -24.45
C ILE A 174 7.68 -4.04 -24.05
N SER A 175 6.75 -3.96 -24.99
CA SER A 175 5.44 -3.38 -24.77
C SER A 175 4.31 -4.26 -25.32
N ASN A 176 3.25 -4.47 -24.52
CA ASN A 176 2.08 -5.29 -24.87
C ASN A 176 2.44 -6.64 -25.51
N SER A 177 3.51 -7.28 -25.05
CA SER A 177 4.09 -8.45 -25.71
C SER A 177 4.27 -9.63 -24.76
N THR A 178 4.38 -10.83 -25.31
CA THR A 178 4.94 -11.98 -24.60
C THR A 178 6.38 -12.18 -25.05
N PHE A 179 7.32 -12.17 -24.11
CA PHE A 179 8.74 -12.28 -24.40
C PHE A 179 9.39 -13.36 -23.54
N GLU A 180 9.97 -14.37 -24.19
CA GLU A 180 10.69 -15.45 -23.53
C GLU A 180 12.16 -15.44 -23.96
N SER A 181 13.09 -15.44 -23.01
CA SER A 181 14.52 -15.54 -23.32
C SER A 181 15.23 -16.52 -22.38
N ALA A 182 16.00 -17.45 -22.94
CA ALA A 182 16.72 -18.46 -22.18
C ALA A 182 18.19 -18.56 -22.62
N THR A 183 19.06 -18.87 -21.65
CA THR A 183 20.48 -19.15 -21.87
C THR A 183 21.03 -20.12 -20.81
N PRO A 184 21.96 -21.01 -21.17
CA PRO A 184 22.71 -21.85 -20.24
C PRO A 184 23.97 -21.18 -19.66
N ASP A 185 24.53 -20.12 -20.28
CA ASP A 185 25.85 -19.59 -19.90
C ASP A 185 26.00 -18.05 -19.90
N GLY A 186 25.07 -17.28 -20.50
CA GLY A 186 25.14 -15.81 -20.60
C GLY A 186 24.03 -15.07 -19.85
N ASN A 187 23.81 -13.78 -20.15
CA ASN A 187 22.54 -13.14 -19.76
C ASN A 187 21.43 -13.54 -20.75
N ALA A 188 20.19 -13.64 -20.27
CA ALA A 188 19.06 -13.79 -21.17
C ALA A 188 18.72 -12.45 -21.84
N ILE A 189 18.87 -11.35 -21.09
CA ILE A 189 18.76 -9.98 -21.57
C ILE A 189 19.90 -9.16 -20.97
N TRP A 190 20.64 -8.43 -21.81
CA TRP A 190 21.59 -7.42 -21.36
C TRP A 190 21.46 -6.13 -22.16
N THR A 191 21.61 -4.99 -21.49
CA THR A 191 21.79 -3.69 -22.14
C THR A 191 22.61 -2.75 -21.23
N PRO A 192 23.51 -1.92 -21.78
CA PRO A 192 24.24 -0.93 -21.00
C PRO A 192 23.43 0.37 -20.79
N CYS A 193 22.24 0.48 -21.40
CA CYS A 193 21.31 1.59 -21.26
C CYS A 193 20.04 1.11 -20.54
N ASP A 194 18.91 1.78 -20.74
CA ASP A 194 17.68 1.48 -20.01
C ASP A 194 16.94 0.25 -20.58
N LEU A 195 16.27 -0.48 -19.69
CA LEU A 195 15.31 -1.53 -20.04
C LEU A 195 13.92 -1.15 -19.53
N LYS A 196 12.96 -1.11 -20.45
CA LYS A 196 11.57 -0.76 -20.16
C LYS A 196 10.62 -1.90 -20.52
N ILE A 197 9.74 -2.26 -19.60
CA ILE A 197 8.73 -3.30 -19.79
C ILE A 197 7.35 -2.71 -19.46
N GLU A 198 6.46 -2.67 -20.46
CA GLU A 198 5.13 -2.08 -20.35
C GLU A 198 4.06 -3.12 -20.69
N ASN A 199 3.16 -3.41 -19.75
CA ASN A 199 1.99 -4.29 -19.93
C ASN A 199 2.33 -5.61 -20.64
N SER A 200 3.48 -6.20 -20.30
CA SER A 200 4.03 -7.35 -21.02
C SER A 200 4.24 -8.55 -20.10
N ASN A 201 4.25 -9.75 -20.69
CA ASN A 201 4.57 -10.99 -20.01
C ASN A 201 6.00 -11.39 -20.38
N VAL A 202 6.95 -11.17 -19.48
CA VAL A 202 8.38 -11.45 -19.72
C VAL A 202 8.82 -12.63 -18.86
N THR A 203 9.37 -13.67 -19.51
CA THR A 203 9.96 -14.82 -18.83
C THR A 203 11.42 -14.97 -19.24
N THR A 204 12.33 -14.98 -18.26
CA THR A 204 13.77 -15.08 -18.49
C THR A 204 14.40 -16.19 -17.67
N SER A 205 15.37 -16.91 -18.25
CA SER A 205 16.12 -17.93 -17.50
C SER A 205 17.61 -17.94 -17.85
N ASN A 206 18.45 -17.94 -16.83
CA ASN A 206 19.86 -18.29 -16.92
C ASN A 206 20.17 -19.53 -16.08
N ASP A 207 20.61 -20.60 -16.74
CA ASP A 207 20.92 -21.89 -16.12
C ASP A 207 22.40 -22.05 -15.70
N ASN A 208 23.23 -21.02 -15.87
CA ASN A 208 24.63 -21.00 -15.47
C ASN A 208 24.77 -21.16 -13.95
N GLN A 209 25.50 -22.19 -13.51
CA GLN A 209 25.72 -22.52 -12.10
C GLN A 209 27.10 -22.09 -11.56
N SER A 210 27.90 -21.39 -12.35
CA SER A 210 29.19 -20.90 -11.87
C SER A 210 28.99 -19.80 -10.83
N ASN A 211 29.80 -19.75 -9.76
CA ASN A 211 29.73 -18.77 -8.66
C ASN A 211 30.06 -17.30 -9.08
N LYS A 212 30.02 -17.01 -10.39
CA LYS A 212 30.16 -15.70 -11.02
C LYS A 212 29.13 -15.54 -12.15
N GLY A 213 28.01 -16.27 -12.07
CA GLY A 213 27.02 -16.34 -13.13
C GLY A 213 26.47 -14.96 -13.47
N TYR A 214 26.38 -14.67 -14.77
CA TYR A 214 25.75 -13.46 -15.26
C TYR A 214 24.28 -13.38 -14.79
N PRO A 215 23.74 -12.20 -14.45
CA PRO A 215 22.32 -12.09 -14.14
C PRO A 215 21.45 -12.57 -15.30
N ALA A 216 20.27 -13.14 -15.04
CA ALA A 216 19.35 -13.48 -16.13
C ALA A 216 18.91 -12.23 -16.89
N ILE A 217 18.63 -11.14 -16.18
CA ILE A 217 18.44 -9.79 -16.71
C ILE A 217 19.51 -8.89 -16.11
N CYS A 218 20.31 -8.23 -16.96
CA CYS A 218 21.33 -7.28 -16.55
C CYS A 218 21.15 -5.93 -17.26
N CYS A 219 21.26 -4.84 -16.53
CA CYS A 219 21.07 -3.48 -17.05
C CYS A 219 22.04 -2.51 -16.35
N ASP A 220 22.87 -1.79 -17.11
CA ASP A 220 23.73 -0.76 -16.50
C ASP A 220 23.00 0.59 -16.30
N GLY A 221 21.95 0.85 -17.10
CA GLY A 221 21.06 2.00 -16.96
C GLY A 221 19.96 1.77 -15.92
N ASP A 222 18.76 2.29 -16.19
CA ASP A 222 17.57 2.12 -15.35
C ASP A 222 16.65 1.01 -15.86
N ILE A 223 16.01 0.28 -14.93
CA ILE A 223 14.92 -0.65 -15.24
C ILE A 223 13.59 -0.07 -14.79
N THR A 224 12.64 0.05 -15.72
CA THR A 224 11.25 0.43 -15.44
C THR A 224 10.29 -0.66 -15.90
N ILE A 225 9.44 -1.15 -14.99
CA ILE A 225 8.44 -2.19 -15.26
C ILE A 225 7.08 -1.70 -14.81
N ASN A 226 6.14 -1.59 -15.75
CA ASN A 226 4.79 -1.11 -15.48
C ASN A 226 3.76 -2.12 -16.00
N GLY A 227 2.99 -2.72 -15.08
CA GLY A 227 1.97 -3.71 -15.44
C GLY A 227 2.54 -5.06 -15.90
N GLY A 228 1.64 -5.97 -16.27
CA GLY A 228 1.99 -7.28 -16.81
C GLY A 228 2.58 -8.25 -15.77
N ARG A 229 3.44 -9.15 -16.24
CA ARG A 229 4.08 -10.21 -15.44
C ARG A 229 5.57 -10.30 -15.79
N LEU A 230 6.41 -10.35 -14.77
CA LEU A 230 7.82 -10.69 -14.89
C LEU A 230 8.09 -12.01 -14.17
N LYS A 231 8.73 -12.96 -14.84
CA LYS A 231 9.28 -14.16 -14.22
C LYS A 231 10.72 -14.33 -14.62
N SER A 232 11.66 -14.22 -13.68
CA SER A 232 13.08 -14.44 -13.96
C SER A 232 13.69 -15.50 -13.06
N THR A 233 14.50 -16.39 -13.62
CA THR A 233 15.26 -17.39 -12.84
C THR A 233 16.74 -17.37 -13.19
N CYS A 234 17.63 -17.37 -12.20
CA CYS A 234 19.07 -17.49 -12.39
C CYS A 234 19.67 -18.51 -11.41
N LYS A 235 20.46 -19.48 -11.91
CA LYS A 235 21.06 -20.57 -11.10
C LYS A 235 22.41 -20.25 -10.47
N GLY A 236 23.08 -19.15 -10.84
CA GLY A 236 24.44 -18.84 -10.37
C GLY A 236 24.70 -17.35 -10.15
N GLY A 237 23.66 -16.52 -10.24
CA GLY A 237 23.73 -15.07 -10.12
C GLY A 237 22.36 -14.46 -9.81
N ASP A 238 22.18 -13.20 -10.20
CA ASP A 238 20.95 -12.47 -9.96
C ASP A 238 19.84 -12.82 -10.97
N ALA A 239 18.59 -12.95 -10.53
CA ALA A 239 17.48 -13.07 -11.47
C ALA A 239 17.27 -11.76 -12.25
N LEU A 240 17.40 -10.62 -11.56
CA LEU A 240 17.40 -9.30 -12.17
C LEU A 240 18.37 -8.41 -11.41
N GLY A 241 19.39 -7.93 -12.12
CA GLY A 241 20.37 -6.98 -11.61
C GLY A 241 20.38 -5.70 -12.45
N VAL A 242 20.26 -4.56 -11.78
CA VAL A 242 20.42 -3.24 -12.40
C VAL A 242 21.48 -2.42 -11.66
N ALA A 243 22.37 -1.75 -12.38
CA ALA A 243 23.36 -0.85 -11.79
C ALA A 243 22.75 0.52 -11.42
N GLY A 244 21.85 1.03 -12.26
CA GLY A 244 21.01 2.19 -11.96
C GLY A 244 19.84 1.87 -11.04
N THR A 245 18.70 2.51 -11.30
CA THR A 245 17.48 2.40 -10.48
C THR A 245 16.56 1.28 -10.95
N LEU A 246 15.81 0.72 -10.01
CA LEU A 246 14.74 -0.24 -10.28
C LEU A 246 13.39 0.33 -9.89
N SER A 247 12.48 0.47 -10.85
CA SER A 247 11.10 0.88 -10.62
C SER A 247 10.13 -0.18 -11.12
N ILE A 248 9.33 -0.75 -10.22
CA ILE A 248 8.30 -1.75 -10.54
C ILE A 248 6.95 -1.23 -10.06
N THR A 249 6.01 -1.10 -10.98
CA THR A 249 4.67 -0.58 -10.72
C THR A 249 3.60 -1.56 -11.21
N ASN A 250 2.68 -1.98 -10.33
CA ASN A 250 1.51 -2.79 -10.65
C ASN A 250 1.80 -4.08 -11.46
N CYS A 251 2.97 -4.70 -11.24
CA CYS A 251 3.40 -5.90 -11.95
C CYS A 251 3.27 -7.15 -11.05
N ASN A 252 3.00 -8.32 -11.63
CA ASN A 252 3.18 -9.61 -10.95
C ASN A 252 4.60 -10.13 -11.20
N VAL A 253 5.45 -10.09 -10.18
CA VAL A 253 6.85 -10.49 -10.24
C VAL A 253 7.07 -11.81 -9.53
N GLU A 254 7.69 -12.77 -10.20
CA GLU A 254 8.14 -14.06 -9.66
C GLU A 254 9.61 -14.28 -10.02
N ASN A 255 10.50 -13.81 -9.15
CA ASN A 255 11.93 -13.88 -9.40
C ASN A 255 12.64 -14.85 -8.46
N LYS A 256 13.54 -15.66 -9.02
CA LYS A 256 14.36 -16.61 -8.27
C LYS A 256 15.83 -16.52 -8.66
N GLY A 257 16.70 -16.09 -7.76
CA GLY A 257 18.15 -16.02 -7.99
C GLY A 257 18.94 -16.96 -7.11
N ASP A 258 20.18 -17.26 -7.48
CA ASP A 258 21.14 -17.87 -6.55
C ASP A 258 21.76 -16.78 -5.66
N TYR A 259 22.15 -15.65 -6.24
CA TYR A 259 22.67 -14.51 -5.48
C TYR A 259 21.55 -13.58 -5.00
N THR A 260 20.84 -12.90 -5.91
CA THR A 260 19.64 -12.14 -5.55
C THR A 260 18.48 -12.36 -6.50
N ALA A 261 17.24 -12.19 -6.02
CA ALA A 261 16.07 -12.19 -6.88
C ALA A 261 15.86 -10.81 -7.53
N LEU A 262 16.11 -9.74 -6.78
CA LEU A 262 16.07 -8.36 -7.25
C LEU A 262 17.25 -7.58 -6.66
N TYR A 263 18.10 -7.06 -7.53
CA TYR A 263 19.22 -6.20 -7.15
C TYR A 263 19.15 -4.85 -7.86
N SER A 264 19.35 -3.77 -7.10
CA SER A 264 19.49 -2.40 -7.58
C SER A 264 20.75 -1.76 -7.01
N GLY A 265 21.63 -1.28 -7.88
CA GLY A 265 22.78 -0.44 -7.51
C GLY A 265 22.37 0.98 -7.11
N GLY A 266 21.22 1.46 -7.61
CA GLY A 266 20.60 2.73 -7.24
C GLY A 266 19.35 2.55 -6.37
N LYS A 267 18.47 3.56 -6.39
CA LYS A 267 17.19 3.53 -5.68
C LYS A 267 16.27 2.44 -6.25
N MET A 268 15.57 1.74 -5.35
CA MET A 268 14.54 0.78 -5.68
C MET A 268 13.16 1.30 -5.26
N THR A 269 12.18 1.23 -6.17
CA THR A 269 10.78 1.60 -5.92
C THR A 269 9.86 0.47 -6.35
N LEU A 270 9.07 -0.05 -5.41
CA LEU A 270 8.12 -1.14 -5.60
C LEU A 270 6.72 -0.63 -5.25
N THR A 271 5.85 -0.43 -6.23
CA THR A 271 4.54 0.20 -6.03
C THR A 271 3.41 -0.65 -6.58
N GLY A 272 2.47 -1.06 -5.72
CA GLY A 272 1.39 -1.95 -6.13
C GLY A 272 1.87 -3.32 -6.61
N GLY A 273 0.95 -4.12 -7.12
CA GLY A 273 1.27 -5.45 -7.66
C GLY A 273 1.65 -6.49 -6.59
N SER A 274 2.14 -7.64 -7.06
CA SER A 274 2.51 -8.79 -6.24
C SER A 274 3.93 -9.20 -6.59
N ILE A 275 4.82 -9.26 -5.61
CA ILE A 275 6.25 -9.51 -5.79
C ILE A 275 6.64 -10.71 -4.93
N THR A 276 6.98 -11.83 -5.58
CA THR A 276 7.60 -12.98 -4.95
C THR A 276 9.07 -13.03 -5.36
N ALA A 277 9.96 -12.89 -4.38
CA ALA A 277 11.40 -12.82 -4.56
C ALA A 277 12.08 -13.90 -3.71
N GLU A 278 12.67 -14.90 -4.34
CA GLU A 278 13.35 -16.01 -3.66
C GLU A 278 14.84 -16.04 -4.03
N ALA A 279 15.74 -16.13 -3.05
CA ALA A 279 17.16 -16.28 -3.34
C ALA A 279 17.90 -17.19 -2.38
N GLU A 280 18.93 -17.90 -2.88
CA GLU A 280 19.83 -18.69 -2.03
C GLU A 280 20.73 -17.79 -1.14
N ASN A 281 21.02 -16.56 -1.54
CA ASN A 281 21.75 -15.59 -0.73
C ASN A 281 20.83 -14.53 -0.12
N SER A 282 20.52 -13.43 -0.83
CA SER A 282 19.66 -12.32 -0.33
C SER A 282 18.54 -12.05 -1.31
N ALA A 283 17.30 -11.84 -0.86
CA ALA A 283 16.16 -11.80 -1.78
C ALA A 283 16.05 -10.47 -2.55
N ILE A 284 15.90 -9.35 -1.85
CA ILE A 284 15.75 -8.02 -2.45
C ILE A 284 16.79 -7.07 -1.86
N MET A 285 17.60 -6.47 -2.72
CA MET A 285 18.71 -5.60 -2.31
C MET A 285 18.73 -4.29 -3.09
N SER A 286 18.80 -3.18 -2.35
CA SER A 286 19.15 -1.86 -2.88
C SER A 286 20.46 -1.40 -2.23
N ARG A 287 21.41 -0.91 -3.04
CA ARG A 287 22.63 -0.24 -2.55
C ARG A 287 22.38 1.23 -2.17
N SER A 288 21.14 1.70 -2.28
CA SER A 288 20.70 3.06 -1.95
C SER A 288 19.40 2.98 -1.13
N ALA A 289 18.41 3.80 -1.45
CA ALA A 289 17.08 3.76 -0.85
C ALA A 289 16.20 2.65 -1.44
N MET A 290 15.27 2.15 -0.65
CA MET A 290 14.19 1.24 -1.02
C MET A 290 12.86 1.85 -0.58
N THR A 291 11.90 1.92 -1.50
CA THR A 291 10.53 2.37 -1.21
C THR A 291 9.56 1.30 -1.65
N ILE A 292 8.73 0.81 -0.72
CA ILE A 292 7.65 -0.12 -0.98
C ILE A 292 6.34 0.61 -0.67
N THR A 293 5.41 0.66 -1.62
CA THR A 293 4.15 1.38 -1.46
C THR A 293 2.97 0.57 -1.96
N ASN A 294 2.03 0.23 -1.08
CA ASN A 294 0.80 -0.50 -1.42
C ASN A 294 1.01 -1.80 -2.22
N ALA A 295 2.16 -2.46 -2.06
CA ALA A 295 2.51 -3.68 -2.76
C ALA A 295 2.37 -4.90 -1.85
N THR A 296 2.09 -6.07 -2.42
CA THR A 296 2.22 -7.36 -1.71
C THR A 296 3.59 -7.94 -2.01
N VAL A 297 4.50 -7.93 -1.04
CA VAL A 297 5.88 -8.40 -1.19
C VAL A 297 6.10 -9.64 -0.34
N LYS A 298 6.59 -10.71 -0.94
CA LYS A 298 7.09 -11.91 -0.26
C LYS A 298 8.54 -12.13 -0.65
N ALA A 299 9.45 -11.77 0.26
CA ALA A 299 10.89 -11.90 0.10
C ALA A 299 11.42 -13.05 0.96
N THR A 300 12.02 -14.06 0.33
CA THR A 300 12.59 -15.23 1.02
C THR A 300 14.05 -15.41 0.67
N ALA A 301 14.93 -15.23 1.65
CA ALA A 301 16.37 -15.45 1.53
C ALA A 301 16.78 -16.72 2.26
N GLN A 302 17.64 -17.55 1.68
CA GLN A 302 18.11 -18.74 2.38
C GLN A 302 19.21 -18.43 3.40
N LYS A 303 20.16 -17.53 3.09
CA LYS A 303 21.37 -17.33 3.93
C LYS A 303 21.48 -15.98 4.63
N TYR A 304 21.09 -14.89 3.96
CA TYR A 304 21.34 -13.53 4.44
C TYR A 304 20.04 -12.74 4.58
N ASN A 305 19.90 -11.59 3.92
CA ASN A 305 18.80 -10.66 4.16
C ASN A 305 17.66 -10.92 3.19
N ALA A 306 16.42 -10.95 3.69
CA ALA A 306 15.24 -10.93 2.84
C ALA A 306 15.10 -9.54 2.18
N LEU A 307 15.26 -8.47 2.97
CA LEU A 307 15.29 -7.09 2.47
C LEU A 307 16.57 -6.39 2.96
N ARG A 308 17.24 -5.68 2.04
CA ARG A 308 18.40 -4.84 2.40
C ARG A 308 18.40 -3.52 1.64
N ALA A 309 18.66 -2.44 2.38
CA ALA A 309 18.88 -1.09 1.84
C ALA A 309 20.06 -0.42 2.54
N SER A 310 20.62 0.64 1.96
CA SER A 310 21.81 1.32 2.51
C SER A 310 21.57 2.77 2.91
N ASP A 311 20.43 3.40 2.59
CA ASP A 311 20.13 4.79 3.00
C ASP A 311 18.77 4.85 3.71
N VAL A 312 17.69 4.68 2.95
CA VAL A 312 16.32 4.73 3.47
C VAL A 312 15.61 3.45 3.10
N MET A 313 14.90 2.86 4.04
CA MET A 313 13.85 1.91 3.72
C MET A 313 12.51 2.50 4.14
N LYS A 314 11.69 2.89 3.17
CA LYS A 314 10.31 3.34 3.39
C LYS A 314 9.36 2.22 2.99
N ILE A 315 8.51 1.78 3.92
CA ILE A 315 7.44 0.82 3.68
C ILE A 315 6.12 1.48 4.06
N ASP A 316 5.24 1.67 3.07
CA ASP A 316 4.08 2.55 3.16
C ASP A 316 2.84 1.85 2.58
N GLY A 317 2.05 1.23 3.47
CA GLY A 317 0.91 0.38 3.12
C GLY A 317 1.27 -0.93 2.42
N GLY A 318 0.23 -1.72 2.12
CA GLY A 318 0.38 -3.06 1.54
C GLY A 318 0.78 -4.12 2.58
N ARG A 319 1.32 -5.24 2.10
CA ARG A 319 1.73 -6.37 2.93
C ARG A 319 3.13 -6.83 2.56
N VAL A 320 4.01 -6.94 3.54
CA VAL A 320 5.41 -7.33 3.34
C VAL A 320 5.76 -8.51 4.23
N GLU A 321 6.14 -9.62 3.63
CA GLU A 321 6.65 -10.82 4.30
C GLU A 321 8.15 -10.96 4.00
N ALA A 322 8.99 -10.77 5.01
CA ALA A 322 10.46 -10.84 4.91
C ALA A 322 10.97 -12.04 5.71
N THR A 323 11.41 -13.10 5.03
CA THR A 323 11.85 -14.35 5.66
C THR A 323 13.30 -14.69 5.34
N THR A 324 14.10 -14.93 6.36
CA THR A 324 15.39 -15.63 6.24
C THR A 324 15.28 -17.04 6.81
N VAL A 325 15.74 -18.05 6.07
CA VAL A 325 15.50 -19.47 6.41
C VAL A 325 16.62 -20.12 7.21
N ARG A 326 17.88 -19.95 6.83
CA ARG A 326 19.03 -20.57 7.51
C ARG A 326 19.74 -19.54 8.37
N TYR A 327 20.24 -19.99 9.52
CA TYR A 327 20.79 -19.12 10.57
C TYR A 327 22.29 -19.29 10.79
N ASP A 328 22.99 -19.95 9.86
CA ASP A 328 24.42 -20.21 9.96
C ASP A 328 25.23 -18.91 10.12
N GLU A 329 24.85 -17.87 9.37
CA GLU A 329 25.47 -16.53 9.37
C GLU A 329 24.82 -15.56 10.38
N LYS A 330 23.74 -15.99 11.05
CA LYS A 330 22.99 -15.19 12.03
C LYS A 330 22.57 -13.78 11.54
N PRO A 331 22.04 -13.64 10.31
CA PRO A 331 21.72 -12.35 9.72
C PRO A 331 20.45 -11.73 10.32
N TYR A 332 20.25 -10.45 10.04
CA TYR A 332 18.93 -9.81 10.14
C TYR A 332 18.10 -10.14 8.89
N ALA A 333 16.82 -10.45 9.07
CA ALA A 333 15.89 -10.64 7.95
C ALA A 333 15.69 -9.34 7.15
N ILE A 334 15.60 -8.20 7.85
CA ILE A 334 15.64 -6.86 7.26
C ILE A 334 16.87 -6.14 7.80
N HIS A 335 17.75 -5.67 6.91
CA HIS A 335 18.99 -5.00 7.30
C HIS A 335 19.19 -3.67 6.58
N MET A 336 19.40 -2.62 7.36
CA MET A 336 19.96 -1.37 6.90
C MET A 336 21.49 -1.42 7.04
N ASP A 337 22.23 -1.34 5.93
CA ASP A 337 23.69 -1.56 5.90
C ASP A 337 24.50 -0.57 6.75
N ASP A 338 25.50 -1.08 7.47
CA ASP A 338 26.18 -0.44 8.60
C ASP A 338 27.15 0.72 8.22
N GLY A 339 27.30 1.00 6.93
CA GLY A 339 28.22 2.03 6.42
C GLY A 339 27.61 3.43 6.34
N ASN A 340 26.28 3.51 6.41
CA ASN A 340 25.51 4.74 6.31
C ASN A 340 24.54 4.78 7.49
N ASP A 341 24.18 6.00 7.86
CA ASP A 341 23.17 6.39 8.82
C ASP A 341 21.74 5.92 8.43
N GLY A 342 21.57 4.61 8.24
CA GLY A 342 20.42 4.00 7.60
C GLY A 342 19.15 4.19 8.42
N ARG A 343 18.10 4.74 7.80
CA ARG A 343 16.83 5.02 8.47
C ARG A 343 15.68 4.20 7.89
N MET A 344 14.74 3.83 8.75
CA MET A 344 13.52 3.13 8.33
C MET A 344 12.29 3.97 8.63
N GLU A 345 11.35 3.99 7.70
CA GLU A 345 10.06 4.68 7.79
C GLU A 345 8.96 3.65 7.51
N ILE A 346 8.10 3.37 8.48
CA ILE A 346 7.06 2.34 8.40
C ILE A 346 5.71 2.99 8.66
N GLY A 347 4.80 2.92 7.71
CA GLY A 347 3.51 3.61 7.81
C GLY A 347 2.47 3.13 6.79
N GLY A 348 1.45 3.98 6.58
CA GLY A 348 0.42 3.77 5.57
C GLY A 348 -0.49 2.56 5.79
N GLY A 349 -0.59 2.06 7.02
CA GLY A 349 -1.39 0.89 7.36
C GLY A 349 -0.77 -0.43 6.89
N VAL A 350 0.56 -0.51 6.86
CA VAL A 350 1.29 -1.70 6.39
C VAL A 350 1.10 -2.91 7.32
N GLU A 351 0.91 -4.08 6.73
CA GLU A 351 1.09 -5.39 7.39
C GLU A 351 2.52 -5.89 7.15
N LEU A 352 3.40 -5.79 8.15
CA LEU A 352 4.80 -6.19 8.07
C LEU A 352 5.05 -7.46 8.90
N TYR A 353 5.36 -8.57 8.23
CA TYR A 353 5.72 -9.84 8.83
C TYR A 353 7.21 -10.14 8.59
N VAL A 354 7.96 -10.35 9.67
CA VAL A 354 9.39 -10.62 9.61
C VAL A 354 9.70 -11.93 10.31
N LYS A 355 10.48 -12.79 9.65
CA LYS A 355 10.94 -14.06 10.20
C LYS A 355 12.42 -14.28 9.93
N GLY A 356 13.20 -14.65 10.95
CA GLY A 356 14.62 -14.95 10.77
C GLY A 356 15.39 -15.16 12.06
N TYR A 357 16.72 -15.23 12.01
CA TYR A 357 17.52 -15.36 13.23
C TYR A 357 17.44 -14.08 14.07
N LYS A 358 17.62 -12.93 13.41
CA LYS A 358 17.29 -11.61 13.94
C LYS A 358 16.27 -10.95 13.03
N GLY A 359 15.36 -10.16 13.59
CA GLY A 359 14.31 -9.50 12.82
C GLY A 359 14.83 -8.34 11.97
N ILE A 360 14.89 -7.15 12.57
CA ILE A 360 15.19 -5.88 11.88
C ILE A 360 16.41 -5.23 12.51
N SER A 361 17.34 -4.78 11.68
CA SER A 361 18.41 -3.85 12.06
C SER A 361 18.26 -2.55 11.29
N VAL A 362 18.21 -1.44 12.04
CA VAL A 362 18.23 -0.07 11.52
C VAL A 362 19.49 0.62 12.00
N GLY A 363 19.97 1.66 11.29
CA GLY A 363 21.15 2.44 11.69
C GLY A 363 20.78 3.58 12.65
N GLU A 364 20.42 4.74 12.10
CA GLU A 364 20.03 5.92 12.91
C GLU A 364 18.72 5.74 13.67
N GLY A 365 17.83 4.90 13.16
CA GLY A 365 16.58 4.55 13.82
C GLY A 365 15.43 4.27 12.86
N ALA A 366 14.30 3.87 13.44
CA ALA A 366 13.03 3.67 12.75
C ALA A 366 12.00 4.70 13.21
N THR A 367 11.21 5.24 12.27
CA THR A 367 10.00 6.01 12.55
C THR A 367 8.79 5.19 12.14
N ILE A 368 7.85 5.01 13.07
CA ILE A 368 6.61 4.24 12.85
C ILE A 368 5.40 5.18 12.90
N GLU A 369 4.52 5.08 11.91
CA GLU A 369 3.21 5.74 11.82
C GLU A 369 2.09 4.70 12.06
N ASP A 370 1.21 4.49 11.07
CA ASP A 370 0.15 3.47 11.07
C ASP A 370 0.70 2.14 10.50
N ALA A 371 0.82 1.12 11.35
CA ALA A 371 1.43 -0.16 10.97
C ALA A 371 1.05 -1.31 11.92
N HIS A 372 0.91 -2.51 11.35
CA HIS A 372 0.92 -3.79 12.10
C HIS A 372 2.22 -4.52 11.79
N ILE A 373 3.07 -4.69 12.80
CA ILE A 373 4.39 -5.29 12.67
C ILE A 373 4.43 -6.55 13.53
N VAL A 374 4.73 -7.69 12.92
CA VAL A 374 4.92 -8.98 13.59
C VAL A 374 6.31 -9.51 13.25
N ILE A 375 7.10 -9.78 14.28
CA ILE A 375 8.46 -10.28 14.15
C ILE A 375 8.56 -11.60 14.94
N ASP A 376 8.88 -12.67 14.22
CA ASP A 376 9.12 -14.00 14.76
C ASP A 376 10.60 -14.35 14.52
N SER A 377 11.43 -14.11 15.52
CA SER A 377 12.88 -14.32 15.44
C SER A 377 13.42 -15.24 16.52
N ASP A 378 14.64 -15.77 16.31
CA ASP A 378 15.29 -16.68 17.26
C ASP A 378 16.12 -15.95 18.34
N ASP A 379 16.70 -14.78 18.03
CA ASP A 379 17.60 -14.03 18.93
C ASP A 379 16.97 -12.71 19.42
N ARG A 380 16.56 -11.84 18.48
CA ARG A 380 16.03 -10.51 18.78
C ARG A 380 15.18 -9.96 17.63
N SER A 381 14.11 -9.25 17.97
CA SER A 381 13.19 -8.66 17.01
C SER A 381 13.72 -7.40 16.33
N ILE A 382 14.15 -6.40 17.11
CA ILE A 382 14.59 -5.10 16.58
C ILE A 382 15.88 -4.68 17.28
N ASP A 383 16.89 -4.32 16.50
CA ASP A 383 18.12 -3.71 16.97
C ASP A 383 18.12 -2.22 16.61
N MET A 384 18.36 -1.34 17.60
CA MET A 384 18.46 0.14 17.51
C MET A 384 17.15 0.94 17.76
N PRO A 385 17.17 2.29 17.84
CA PRO A 385 16.06 3.05 18.43
C PRO A 385 14.86 3.15 17.48
N VAL A 386 13.68 2.98 18.05
CA VAL A 386 12.39 3.12 17.37
C VAL A 386 11.63 4.27 18.01
N LYS A 387 11.11 5.17 17.19
CA LYS A 387 10.22 6.24 17.60
C LYS A 387 8.91 6.19 16.82
N PHE A 388 7.84 6.64 17.45
CA PHE A 388 6.57 6.87 16.77
C PHE A 388 6.54 8.30 16.23
N ALA A 389 5.94 8.49 15.06
CA ALA A 389 5.73 9.80 14.48
C ALA A 389 4.76 10.64 15.34
N GLU A 390 4.84 11.97 15.22
CA GLU A 390 3.91 12.86 15.92
C GLU A 390 2.46 12.55 15.49
N GLY A 391 1.56 12.42 16.48
CA GLY A 391 0.16 12.05 16.24
C GLY A 391 -0.10 10.54 16.18
N TYR A 392 0.93 9.69 16.32
CA TYR A 392 0.80 8.24 16.34
C TYR A 392 1.24 7.66 17.69
N ASP A 393 0.69 6.50 18.08
CA ASP A 393 1.12 5.75 19.26
C ASP A 393 0.86 4.25 19.12
N ILE A 394 1.38 3.51 20.10
CA ILE A 394 1.21 2.08 20.22
C ILE A 394 -0.20 1.74 20.71
N ALA A 395 -0.94 1.00 19.88
CA ALA A 395 -2.21 0.39 20.24
C ALA A 395 -2.06 -0.97 20.93
N LEU A 396 -1.03 -1.73 20.56
CA LEU A 396 -0.70 -3.04 21.09
C LEU A 396 0.81 -3.23 21.09
N ALA A 397 1.37 -3.74 22.19
CA ALA A 397 2.74 -4.24 22.24
C ALA A 397 2.76 -5.57 23.00
N LEU A 398 3.07 -6.65 22.29
CA LEU A 398 3.26 -7.99 22.85
C LEU A 398 4.72 -8.40 22.65
N GLY A 399 5.34 -8.94 23.70
CA GLY A 399 6.73 -9.38 23.67
C GLY A 399 6.92 -10.68 24.42
N GLY A 400 7.74 -11.57 23.90
CA GLY A 400 7.99 -12.87 24.52
C GLY A 400 9.09 -13.67 23.82
N ASP A 401 9.36 -14.86 24.32
CA ASP A 401 10.31 -15.79 23.70
C ASP A 401 9.65 -16.54 22.51
N SER A 402 8.31 -16.51 22.39
CA SER A 402 7.51 -17.04 21.28
C SER A 402 6.13 -16.37 21.22
N MET A 403 5.38 -16.60 20.14
CA MET A 403 3.99 -16.12 20.00
C MET A 403 3.09 -16.57 21.16
N GLU A 404 3.22 -17.82 21.61
CA GLU A 404 2.38 -18.39 22.68
C GLU A 404 2.74 -17.88 24.08
N SER A 405 3.98 -17.41 24.26
CA SER A 405 4.46 -16.85 25.53
C SER A 405 4.48 -15.33 25.54
N ALA A 406 4.01 -14.68 24.48
CA ALA A 406 4.01 -13.24 24.35
C ALA A 406 3.01 -12.61 25.32
N GLU A 407 3.48 -11.67 26.13
CA GLU A 407 2.67 -10.93 27.09
C GLU A 407 2.65 -9.44 26.75
N PRO A 408 1.55 -8.72 27.09
CA PRO A 408 1.52 -7.27 26.99
C PRO A 408 2.61 -6.62 27.83
N PHE A 409 3.31 -5.63 27.26
CA PHE A 409 4.29 -4.83 28.00
C PHE A 409 4.17 -3.34 27.64
N ASP A 410 4.61 -2.48 28.57
CA ASP A 410 4.67 -1.04 28.32
C ASP A 410 6.00 -0.68 27.66
N TRP A 411 5.95 -0.40 26.36
CA TRP A 411 7.10 -0.01 25.53
C TRP A 411 7.89 1.18 26.09
N TYR A 412 7.21 2.14 26.73
CA TYR A 412 7.82 3.37 27.24
C TYR A 412 8.33 3.25 28.68
N SER A 413 7.92 2.22 29.42
CA SER A 413 8.32 2.01 30.81
C SER A 413 9.74 1.46 31.00
N MET A 414 10.38 1.00 29.93
CA MET A 414 11.73 0.42 29.99
C MET A 414 12.80 1.52 29.99
N GLU A 415 13.92 1.28 30.69
CA GLU A 415 15.03 2.23 30.76
C GLU A 415 15.58 2.58 29.36
N PRO A 416 16.12 3.81 29.16
CA PRO A 416 16.72 4.23 27.91
C PRO A 416 17.77 3.24 27.40
N PHE A 417 17.77 3.02 26.08
CA PHE A 417 18.67 2.10 25.38
C PHE A 417 20.12 2.17 25.90
N THR A 418 20.60 1.06 26.47
CA THR A 418 22.02 0.84 26.79
C THR A 418 22.47 -0.45 26.11
N PRO A 419 23.43 -0.40 25.16
CA PRO A 419 23.94 -1.60 24.51
C PRO A 419 24.43 -2.63 25.54
N GLY A 420 23.88 -3.86 25.49
CA GLY A 420 24.31 -4.98 26.34
C GLY A 420 23.66 -5.09 27.72
N ALA A 421 22.65 -4.28 28.06
CA ALA A 421 21.92 -4.37 29.33
C ALA A 421 20.54 -5.06 29.17
N GLY A 422 20.35 -6.27 29.72
CA GLY A 422 19.05 -6.90 30.00
C GLY A 422 18.07 -7.08 28.82
N LYS A 423 16.88 -7.66 29.10
CA LYS A 423 15.78 -7.74 28.11
C LYS A 423 15.23 -6.32 27.86
N GLN A 424 15.40 -5.82 26.63
CA GLN A 424 14.91 -4.54 26.08
C GLN A 424 13.71 -4.77 25.14
N PRO A 425 12.91 -3.74 24.78
CA PRO A 425 11.72 -3.91 23.91
C PRO A 425 12.02 -4.59 22.56
N GLY A 426 13.17 -4.31 21.94
CA GLY A 426 13.61 -4.96 20.70
C GLY A 426 14.31 -6.31 20.90
N SER A 427 14.64 -6.69 22.14
CA SER A 427 15.36 -7.93 22.46
C SER A 427 14.48 -9.17 22.51
N PHE A 428 13.16 -9.02 22.53
CA PHE A 428 12.27 -10.17 22.51
C PHE A 428 12.47 -10.93 21.19
N PRO A 429 12.61 -12.26 21.22
CA PRO A 429 12.58 -13.08 20.01
C PRO A 429 11.26 -12.90 19.23
N TYR A 430 10.12 -12.87 19.92
CA TYR A 430 8.82 -12.52 19.34
C TYR A 430 8.38 -11.12 19.76
N LEU A 431 7.98 -10.31 18.78
CA LEU A 431 7.44 -8.97 18.98
C LEU A 431 6.24 -8.75 18.06
N GLU A 432 5.14 -8.26 18.61
CA GLU A 432 4.01 -7.77 17.85
C GLU A 432 3.66 -6.34 18.28
N LEU A 433 3.62 -5.44 17.31
CA LEU A 433 3.30 -4.03 17.48
C LEU A 433 2.14 -3.66 16.57
N LEU A 434 1.10 -3.08 17.15
CA LEU A 434 0.07 -2.37 16.39
C LEU A 434 0.20 -0.89 16.73
N SER A 435 0.28 -0.05 15.70
CA SER A 435 0.41 1.40 15.81
C SER A 435 -0.60 2.06 14.89
N GLY A 436 -1.12 3.20 15.31
CA GLY A 436 -2.13 3.95 14.58
C GLY A 436 -2.17 5.41 14.98
N ALA A 437 -2.87 6.23 14.19
CA ALA A 437 -3.11 7.62 14.52
C ALA A 437 -3.89 7.72 15.83
N LYS A 438 -3.58 8.72 16.66
CA LYS A 438 -4.39 9.07 17.84
C LYS A 438 -5.68 9.70 17.38
N HIS A 439 -6.77 9.23 17.96
CA HIS A 439 -8.11 9.76 17.77
C HIS A 439 -8.70 10.15 19.12
N THR A 440 -9.49 11.21 19.10
CA THR A 440 -10.13 11.72 20.30
C THR A 440 -11.33 10.83 20.64
N LEU A 441 -11.31 10.23 21.82
CA LEU A 441 -12.49 9.67 22.47
C LEU A 441 -13.09 10.73 23.38
N ARG A 442 -14.31 11.17 23.11
CA ARG A 442 -15.02 12.19 23.90
C ARG A 442 -16.28 11.62 24.53
N VAL A 443 -16.51 11.91 25.80
CA VAL A 443 -17.72 11.59 26.54
C VAL A 443 -18.52 12.87 26.80
N THR A 444 -19.77 12.89 26.36
CA THR A 444 -20.73 13.97 26.58
C THR A 444 -21.85 13.50 27.51
N ASN A 445 -22.34 14.43 28.35
CA ASN A 445 -23.32 14.17 29.41
C ASN A 445 -22.88 13.07 30.40
N GLY A 446 -21.57 12.91 30.56
CA GLY A 446 -20.94 11.86 31.34
C GLY A 446 -19.46 12.13 31.59
N THR A 447 -18.83 11.25 32.37
CA THR A 447 -17.39 11.26 32.63
C THR A 447 -16.82 9.85 32.60
N ILE A 448 -15.54 9.74 32.29
CA ILE A 448 -14.79 8.49 32.38
C ILE A 448 -14.27 8.36 33.81
N SER A 449 -14.66 7.30 34.50
CA SER A 449 -14.18 6.98 35.85
C SER A 449 -13.01 5.99 35.83
N GLU A 450 -12.97 5.10 34.83
CA GLU A 450 -11.85 4.19 34.57
C GLU A 450 -11.64 4.04 33.06
N LEU A 451 -10.38 3.99 32.64
CA LEU A 451 -9.93 3.72 31.27
C LEU A 451 -8.91 2.58 31.30
N ASN A 452 -9.20 1.49 30.59
CA ASN A 452 -8.37 0.29 30.50
C ASN A 452 -7.91 -0.24 31.87
N GLY A 453 -8.84 -0.27 32.84
CA GLY A 453 -8.59 -0.77 34.20
C GLY A 453 -7.79 0.16 35.12
N LYS A 454 -7.46 1.38 34.66
CA LYS A 454 -6.83 2.43 35.48
C LYS A 454 -7.85 3.51 35.80
N GLN A 455 -7.77 4.06 37.01
CA GLN A 455 -8.56 5.25 37.34
C GLN A 455 -8.24 6.37 36.36
N TYR A 456 -9.29 6.99 35.86
CA TYR A 456 -9.21 8.09 34.92
C TYR A 456 -10.12 9.22 35.42
N THR A 457 -9.73 10.46 35.18
CA THR A 457 -10.55 11.62 35.56
C THR A 457 -10.55 12.59 34.40
N GLY A 458 -11.66 12.63 33.68
CA GLY A 458 -11.84 13.47 32.51
C GLY A 458 -12.99 12.96 31.64
N ASN A 459 -13.24 13.68 30.56
CA ASN A 459 -14.26 13.37 29.57
C ASN A 459 -13.67 13.17 28.16
N GLU A 460 -12.36 13.33 27.97
CA GLU A 460 -11.70 13.21 26.68
C GLU A 460 -10.39 12.43 26.84
N ALA A 461 -10.12 11.47 25.95
CA ALA A 461 -8.88 10.72 25.93
C ALA A 461 -8.38 10.55 24.49
N GLU A 462 -7.08 10.72 24.27
CA GLU A 462 -6.44 10.43 22.98
C GLU A 462 -6.03 8.96 22.94
N ILE A 463 -6.60 8.21 21.99
CA ILE A 463 -6.42 6.76 21.89
C ILE A 463 -6.01 6.41 20.46
N PRO A 464 -4.95 5.60 20.26
CA PRO A 464 -4.57 5.12 18.93
C PRO A 464 -5.66 4.28 18.26
N ALA A 465 -5.78 4.40 16.94
CA ALA A 465 -6.60 3.50 16.14
C ALA A 465 -6.18 2.03 16.39
N GLY A 466 -7.17 1.14 16.50
CA GLY A 466 -6.95 -0.28 16.77
C GLY A 466 -6.72 -0.63 18.25
N SER A 467 -6.59 0.34 19.15
CA SER A 467 -6.44 0.04 20.59
C SER A 467 -7.71 -0.58 21.16
N PRO A 468 -7.60 -1.63 22.00
CA PRO A 468 -8.72 -2.06 22.82
C PRO A 468 -9.04 -0.97 23.86
N VAL A 469 -10.31 -0.62 23.94
CA VAL A 469 -10.85 0.39 24.87
C VAL A 469 -11.85 -0.29 25.80
N THR A 470 -11.62 -0.15 27.10
CA THR A 470 -12.53 -0.53 28.19
C THR A 470 -12.74 0.68 29.08
N LEU A 471 -13.98 1.15 29.18
CA LEU A 471 -14.36 2.33 29.91
C LEU A 471 -15.36 1.97 31.01
N THR A 472 -15.18 2.55 32.19
CA THR A 472 -16.26 2.64 33.19
C THR A 472 -16.75 4.08 33.20
N LEU A 473 -18.00 4.30 32.82
CA LEU A 473 -18.59 5.64 32.68
C LEU A 473 -19.49 6.00 33.86
N THR A 474 -19.53 7.28 34.20
CA THR A 474 -20.48 7.85 35.15
C THR A 474 -21.34 8.88 34.44
N VAL A 475 -22.66 8.68 34.52
CA VAL A 475 -23.65 9.60 33.95
C VAL A 475 -23.63 10.92 34.71
N ASN A 476 -23.66 12.04 33.99
CA ASN A 476 -23.87 13.35 34.60
C ASN A 476 -25.38 13.63 34.64
N GLU A 477 -26.03 13.35 35.77
CA GLU A 477 -27.49 13.52 35.93
C GLU A 477 -27.93 14.99 35.75
N ASP A 478 -27.06 15.96 36.04
CA ASP A 478 -27.35 17.38 35.89
C ASP A 478 -27.39 17.85 34.43
N ALA A 479 -26.92 17.01 33.49
CA ALA A 479 -26.91 17.32 32.06
C ALA A 479 -28.27 17.08 31.36
N PHE A 480 -29.24 16.44 32.02
CA PHE A 480 -30.54 16.12 31.43
C PHE A 480 -31.63 17.13 31.78
N THR A 481 -32.59 17.32 30.86
CA THR A 481 -33.77 18.16 31.08
C THR A 481 -34.76 17.53 32.07
N ALA A 482 -35.50 18.35 32.79
CA ALA A 482 -36.39 17.87 33.87
C ALA A 482 -37.53 16.98 33.34
N GLY A 483 -37.44 15.67 33.56
CA GLY A 483 -38.39 14.65 33.09
C GLY A 483 -37.73 13.54 32.26
N ASP A 484 -36.51 13.81 31.78
CA ASP A 484 -35.68 12.87 31.08
C ASP A 484 -34.92 11.99 32.08
N VAL A 485 -34.90 10.68 31.82
CA VAL A 485 -34.11 9.73 32.59
C VAL A 485 -33.07 9.14 31.65
N PHE A 486 -31.84 8.95 32.16
CA PHE A 486 -30.80 8.23 31.42
C PHE A 486 -31.36 6.90 30.89
N SER A 487 -31.29 6.74 29.58
CA SER A 487 -31.78 5.54 28.89
C SER A 487 -30.60 4.64 28.51
N SER A 488 -29.58 5.19 27.85
CA SER A 488 -28.45 4.41 27.34
C SER A 488 -27.24 5.27 26.97
N TRP A 489 -26.09 4.63 26.79
CA TRP A 489 -24.93 5.23 26.13
C TRP A 489 -24.97 4.97 24.62
N THR A 490 -24.74 6.01 23.82
CA THR A 490 -24.66 5.90 22.36
C THR A 490 -23.29 6.37 21.87
N LEU A 491 -22.75 5.69 20.86
CA LEU A 491 -21.45 6.00 20.27
C LEU A 491 -21.58 6.42 18.80
N SER A 492 -20.88 7.48 18.42
CA SER A 492 -20.79 7.98 17.05
C SER A 492 -19.31 8.19 16.66
N PRO A 493 -18.80 7.51 15.63
CA PRO A 493 -19.43 6.37 14.95
C PRO A 493 -19.61 5.18 15.91
N THR A 494 -20.48 4.25 15.57
CA THR A 494 -20.68 3.03 16.36
C THR A 494 -19.59 2.00 16.01
N PRO A 495 -18.70 1.61 16.94
CA PRO A 495 -17.68 0.60 16.68
C PRO A 495 -18.29 -0.77 16.35
N ARG A 496 -17.61 -1.55 15.50
CA ARG A 496 -18.14 -2.85 15.02
C ARG A 496 -18.25 -3.89 16.13
N ASP A 497 -17.35 -3.84 17.09
CA ASP A 497 -17.21 -4.80 18.19
C ASP A 497 -17.72 -4.24 19.53
N LEU A 498 -18.51 -3.16 19.49
CA LEU A 498 -19.07 -2.51 20.65
C LEU A 498 -19.84 -3.47 21.55
N ARG A 499 -19.50 -3.44 22.85
CA ARG A 499 -20.26 -4.10 23.91
C ARG A 499 -20.53 -3.09 25.03
N ILE A 500 -21.78 -3.07 25.47
CA ILE A 500 -22.24 -2.23 26.58
C ILE A 500 -22.81 -3.17 27.65
N ASP A 501 -22.22 -3.13 28.85
CA ASP A 501 -22.68 -3.83 30.04
C ASP A 501 -22.89 -2.82 31.17
N GLY A 502 -24.10 -2.26 31.23
CA GLY A 502 -24.44 -1.16 32.14
C GLY A 502 -23.58 0.08 31.88
N ASN A 503 -22.68 0.37 32.83
CA ASN A 503 -21.75 1.51 32.77
C ASN A 503 -20.39 1.15 32.17
N VAL A 504 -20.15 -0.13 31.86
CA VAL A 504 -18.91 -0.59 31.26
C VAL A 504 -19.08 -0.68 29.75
N ILE A 505 -18.24 0.03 29.00
CA ILE A 505 -18.25 0.01 27.54
C ILE A 505 -16.91 -0.56 27.05
N THR A 506 -16.97 -1.54 26.16
CA THR A 506 -15.78 -2.12 25.52
C THR A 506 -15.91 -2.09 23.99
N PHE A 507 -14.84 -1.69 23.30
CA PHE A 507 -14.73 -1.67 21.84
C PHE A 507 -13.27 -1.51 21.39
N THR A 508 -13.02 -1.63 20.10
CA THR A 508 -11.72 -1.30 19.48
C THR A 508 -11.79 0.10 18.85
N MET A 509 -10.83 0.97 19.18
CA MET A 509 -10.81 2.36 18.69
C MET A 509 -10.78 2.39 17.15
N PRO A 510 -11.75 3.04 16.46
CA PRO A 510 -11.71 3.16 15.01
C PRO A 510 -10.66 4.18 14.56
N ALA A 511 -10.38 4.22 13.25
CA ALA A 511 -9.48 5.21 12.63
C ALA A 511 -10.14 6.60 12.44
N GLU A 512 -10.94 7.03 13.42
CA GLU A 512 -11.63 8.32 13.49
C GLU A 512 -12.05 8.63 14.94
N ASP A 513 -12.37 9.88 15.23
CA ASP A 513 -12.80 10.31 16.57
C ASP A 513 -14.13 9.66 16.98
N VAL A 514 -14.26 9.33 18.27
CA VAL A 514 -15.46 8.68 18.83
C VAL A 514 -16.10 9.57 19.88
N GLU A 515 -17.37 9.89 19.69
CA GLU A 515 -18.20 10.56 20.69
C GLU A 515 -19.13 9.55 21.37
N ILE A 516 -19.05 9.48 22.70
CA ILE A 516 -19.94 8.73 23.58
C ILE A 516 -20.87 9.72 24.27
N SER A 517 -22.17 9.64 24.01
CA SER A 517 -23.16 10.47 24.69
C SER A 517 -24.04 9.62 25.60
N ALA A 518 -24.30 10.14 26.80
CA ALA A 518 -25.43 9.68 27.60
C ALA A 518 -26.72 10.18 26.94
N THR A 519 -27.63 9.28 26.62
CA THR A 519 -28.94 9.60 26.04
C THR A 519 -30.04 9.46 27.08
N SER A 520 -31.10 10.22 26.89
CA SER A 520 -32.30 10.14 27.71
C SER A 520 -33.52 9.76 26.90
N ASP A 521 -34.52 9.21 27.58
CA ASP A 521 -35.84 8.97 27.01
C ASP A 521 -36.93 9.51 27.93
N ILE A 522 -38.07 9.85 27.35
CA ILE A 522 -39.27 10.28 28.07
C ILE A 522 -40.07 9.01 28.40
N PRO A 523 -40.24 8.66 29.69
CA PRO A 523 -40.95 7.44 30.07
C PRO A 523 -42.39 7.44 29.51
N PRO A 524 -42.91 6.32 28.98
CA PRO A 524 -44.28 6.26 28.50
C PRO A 524 -45.24 6.51 29.66
N GLU A 525 -46.25 7.37 29.44
CA GLU A 525 -47.32 7.56 30.41
C GLU A 525 -48.08 6.25 30.62
N PRO A 526 -48.28 5.80 31.88
CA PRO A 526 -49.06 4.59 32.14
C PRO A 526 -50.51 4.83 31.73
N THR A 527 -50.99 4.11 30.71
CA THR A 527 -52.41 4.14 30.34
C THR A 527 -53.25 3.50 31.46
N PRO A 528 -54.39 4.09 31.86
CA PRO A 528 -55.16 3.64 33.04
C PRO A 528 -55.84 2.26 32.92
N ASP A 529 -55.76 1.58 31.78
CA ASP A 529 -56.56 0.39 31.50
C ASP A 529 -55.70 -0.87 31.33
N ALA A 530 -55.29 -1.46 32.44
CA ALA A 530 -54.91 -2.87 32.50
C ALA A 530 -55.20 -3.44 33.89
N GLU A 531 -56.46 -3.37 34.33
CA GLU A 531 -56.93 -4.28 35.37
C GLU A 531 -57.18 -5.67 34.79
N GLY A 532 -56.46 -6.67 35.35
CA GLY A 532 -56.94 -8.05 35.39
C GLY A 532 -56.11 -9.10 34.65
N SER A 533 -55.05 -9.63 35.29
CA SER A 533 -54.80 -11.08 35.43
C SER A 533 -53.42 -11.37 36.04
N PRO A 534 -53.32 -12.19 37.11
CA PRO A 534 -52.03 -12.63 37.67
C PRO A 534 -51.50 -13.80 36.84
N LEU A 535 -50.97 -13.54 35.64
CA LEU A 535 -50.29 -14.52 34.78
C LEU A 535 -49.64 -13.81 33.58
N LEU A 536 -48.47 -13.19 33.79
CA LEU A 536 -47.55 -12.88 32.68
C LEU A 536 -46.44 -13.93 32.67
N GLY A 537 -46.75 -15.04 32.00
CA GLY A 537 -45.75 -15.90 31.41
C GLY A 537 -45.09 -15.20 30.22
N LEU A 538 -43.78 -15.42 30.13
CA LEU A 538 -42.91 -15.28 28.95
C LEU A 538 -43.65 -15.17 27.60
N ALA A 539 -43.41 -14.08 26.88
CA ALA A 539 -43.59 -14.03 25.42
C ALA A 539 -42.49 -13.18 24.77
N LEU A 540 -41.38 -13.84 24.43
CA LEU A 540 -40.52 -13.46 23.32
C LEU A 540 -41.29 -13.71 22.01
N VAL A 541 -41.49 -12.70 21.15
CA VAL A 541 -41.46 -12.89 19.69
C VAL A 541 -40.91 -11.63 19.00
N ALA A 542 -39.95 -11.89 18.12
CA ALA A 542 -39.16 -10.99 17.32
C ALA A 542 -39.93 -10.10 16.32
N VAL A 543 -39.47 -8.86 16.18
CA VAL A 543 -39.29 -8.17 14.90
C VAL A 543 -37.88 -7.55 14.93
N GLY A 544 -37.08 -7.80 13.90
CA GLY A 544 -35.61 -7.74 13.93
C GLY A 544 -34.99 -6.36 14.19
N GLY A 545 -33.85 -6.38 14.87
CA GLY A 545 -33.03 -5.22 15.25
C GLY A 545 -32.84 -5.16 16.76
N THR A 546 -31.67 -5.58 17.25
CA THR A 546 -31.36 -5.89 18.66
C THR A 546 -31.52 -4.71 19.62
N LEU A 547 -32.63 -4.69 20.36
CA LEU A 547 -32.82 -3.92 21.59
C LEU A 547 -32.51 -4.84 22.80
N VAL A 548 -31.28 -4.78 23.31
CA VAL A 548 -30.92 -5.43 24.59
C VAL A 548 -30.93 -4.33 25.65
N GLY A 549 -32.05 -4.19 26.36
CA GLY A 549 -32.19 -3.18 27.42
C GLY A 549 -33.56 -3.15 28.11
N LEU A 550 -34.58 -3.83 27.57
CA LEU A 550 -35.95 -3.72 28.09
C LEU A 550 -36.31 -4.65 29.27
N THR A 551 -35.39 -5.46 29.80
CA THR A 551 -35.76 -6.50 30.79
C THR A 551 -35.53 -6.17 32.27
N LEU A 552 -34.88 -5.05 32.61
CA LEU A 552 -34.57 -4.74 34.02
C LEU A 552 -35.33 -3.52 34.61
N TYR A 553 -35.75 -2.54 33.80
CA TYR A 553 -36.34 -1.31 34.35
C TYR A 553 -37.84 -1.39 34.66
N ALA A 554 -38.61 -2.19 33.91
CA ALA A 554 -40.04 -2.38 34.18
C ALA A 554 -40.32 -2.97 35.57
N ALA A 555 -39.36 -3.71 36.15
CA ALA A 555 -39.49 -4.29 37.49
C ALA A 555 -39.14 -3.30 38.63
N HIS A 556 -38.25 -2.32 38.39
CA HIS A 556 -37.75 -1.43 39.45
C HIS A 556 -38.67 -0.21 39.70
N GLU A 557 -39.22 0.42 38.67
CA GLU A 557 -40.17 1.54 38.84
C GLU A 557 -41.58 1.10 39.27
N PHE A 558 -42.02 -0.10 38.88
CA PHE A 558 -43.26 -0.67 39.40
C PHE A 558 -43.14 -0.92 40.91
N GLY A 559 -41.98 -1.40 41.36
CA GLY A 559 -41.65 -1.56 42.78
C GLY A 559 -41.68 -0.23 43.55
N ILE A 560 -40.95 0.79 43.08
CA ILE A 560 -40.90 2.10 43.76
C ILE A 560 -42.27 2.78 43.80
N THR A 561 -43.03 2.73 42.70
CA THR A 561 -44.36 3.37 42.64
C THR A 561 -45.37 2.66 43.53
N GLN A 562 -45.33 1.32 43.61
CA GLN A 562 -46.15 0.55 44.55
C GLN A 562 -45.75 0.85 46.00
N THR A 563 -44.46 0.81 46.33
CA THR A 563 -43.98 1.13 47.69
C THR A 563 -44.38 2.55 48.09
N LEU A 564 -44.24 3.55 47.21
CA LEU A 564 -44.71 4.90 47.49
C LEU A 564 -46.23 4.95 47.71
N ARG A 565 -47.04 4.23 46.93
CA ARG A 565 -48.50 4.17 47.15
C ARG A 565 -48.88 3.48 48.46
N GLU A 566 -48.06 2.55 48.95
CA GLU A 566 -48.25 1.84 50.22
C GLU A 566 -47.76 2.66 51.43
N THR A 567 -46.68 3.42 51.28
CA THR A 567 -46.04 4.16 52.39
C THR A 567 -46.52 5.60 52.52
N LEU A 568 -47.02 6.22 51.44
CA LEU A 568 -47.56 7.58 51.51
C LEU A 568 -48.90 7.59 52.26
N PRO A 569 -49.25 8.70 52.93
CA PRO A 569 -50.53 8.85 53.60
C PRO A 569 -51.71 8.57 52.65
N ALA A 570 -52.74 7.87 53.14
CA ALA A 570 -53.88 7.45 52.33
C ALA A 570 -54.55 8.65 51.62
N GLY A 571 -54.58 8.62 50.28
CA GLY A 571 -55.13 9.70 49.45
C GLY A 571 -54.13 10.78 49.03
N ALA A 572 -52.86 10.70 49.46
CA ALA A 572 -51.81 11.62 49.02
C ALA A 572 -51.34 11.27 47.59
N ALA A 573 -51.25 12.29 46.73
CA ALA A 573 -50.62 12.16 45.42
C ALA A 573 -49.10 12.06 45.58
N ILE A 574 -48.44 11.31 44.68
CA ILE A 574 -46.98 11.29 44.60
C ILE A 574 -46.52 12.68 44.12
N PRO A 575 -45.66 13.39 44.87
CA PRO A 575 -45.21 14.73 44.50
C PRO A 575 -44.59 14.79 43.11
N ALA A 576 -45.06 15.73 42.30
CA ALA A 576 -44.54 16.00 40.97
C ALA A 576 -43.46 17.10 40.97
N ASN A 577 -43.41 17.94 42.01
CA ASN A 577 -42.45 19.03 42.12
C ASN A 577 -41.91 19.21 43.56
N ARG A 578 -40.85 20.01 43.68
CA ARG A 578 -40.14 20.26 44.94
C ARG A 578 -41.04 20.89 46.00
N GLY A 579 -41.98 21.75 45.61
CA GLY A 579 -42.97 22.33 46.50
C GLY A 579 -43.90 21.27 47.09
N GLU A 580 -44.44 20.40 46.25
CA GLU A 580 -45.28 19.27 46.68
C GLU A 580 -44.52 18.27 47.55
N LEU A 581 -43.23 18.02 47.25
CA LEU A 581 -42.40 17.12 48.04
C LEU A 581 -42.12 17.70 49.42
N ALA A 582 -41.76 18.99 49.49
CA ALA A 582 -41.57 19.68 50.76
C ALA A 582 -42.86 19.66 51.59
N LEU A 583 -44.01 19.98 50.98
CA LEU A 583 -45.31 19.93 51.66
C LEU A 583 -45.65 18.53 52.15
N LEU A 584 -45.41 17.50 51.35
CA LEU A 584 -45.65 16.11 51.75
C LEU A 584 -44.82 15.73 52.99
N LEU A 585 -43.51 16.00 52.96
CA LEU A 585 -42.59 15.69 54.06
C LEU A 585 -42.96 16.45 55.34
N TRP A 586 -43.27 17.74 55.18
CA TRP A 586 -43.63 18.60 56.30
C TRP A 586 -44.97 18.20 56.94
N ASN A 587 -45.95 17.82 56.12
CA ASN A 587 -47.23 17.28 56.59
C ASN A 587 -47.08 15.94 57.30
N ALA A 588 -46.20 15.06 56.80
CA ALA A 588 -45.92 13.76 57.40
C ALA A 588 -45.21 13.86 58.76
N ALA A 589 -44.46 14.94 58.98
CA ALA A 589 -43.77 15.24 60.23
C ALA A 589 -44.64 16.01 61.25
N ASP A 590 -45.97 16.09 61.06
CA ASP A 590 -46.91 16.87 61.88
C ASP A 590 -46.68 18.40 61.86
N LYS A 591 -46.24 18.95 60.72
CA LYS A 591 -46.07 20.39 60.46
C LYS A 591 -45.23 21.14 61.53
N PRO A 592 -43.98 20.72 61.77
CA PRO A 592 -43.09 21.41 62.71
C PRO A 592 -42.79 22.85 62.25
N GLU A 593 -42.77 23.81 63.18
CA GLU A 593 -42.43 25.20 62.84
C GLU A 593 -40.92 25.30 62.53
N PRO A 594 -40.50 25.87 61.37
CA PRO A 594 -39.10 26.01 61.02
C PRO A 594 -38.35 26.94 61.99
N GLU A 595 -37.07 26.67 62.22
CA GLU A 595 -36.23 27.46 63.12
C GLU A 595 -35.97 28.87 62.57
N LYS A 596 -35.89 29.00 61.24
CA LYS A 596 -35.75 30.30 60.57
C LYS A 596 -37.03 30.67 59.83
N GLN A 597 -37.27 31.98 59.75
CA GLN A 597 -38.30 32.52 58.87
C GLN A 597 -37.94 32.22 57.40
N PRO A 598 -38.87 31.68 56.59
CA PRO A 598 -38.62 31.40 55.18
C PRO A 598 -38.22 32.67 54.42
N ALA A 599 -37.09 32.63 53.71
CA ALA A 599 -36.56 33.78 52.96
C ALA A 599 -36.51 33.54 51.43
N PHE A 600 -37.36 32.63 50.91
CA PHE A 600 -37.41 32.31 49.48
C PHE A 600 -38.21 33.35 48.71
N THR A 601 -37.54 34.09 47.82
CA THR A 601 -38.19 35.11 46.97
C THR A 601 -39.07 34.53 45.87
N ASP A 602 -38.97 33.23 45.62
CA ASP A 602 -39.64 32.49 44.55
C ASP A 602 -40.76 31.56 45.03
N VAL A 603 -41.11 31.59 46.33
CA VAL A 603 -42.22 30.85 46.92
C VAL A 603 -43.23 31.84 47.49
N SER A 604 -44.38 32.00 46.83
CA SER A 604 -45.42 32.94 47.24
C SER A 604 -46.39 32.37 48.28
N ASP A 605 -46.50 31.04 48.36
CA ASP A 605 -47.37 30.35 49.32
C ASP A 605 -46.67 30.15 50.67
N LEU A 606 -47.32 30.62 51.74
CA LEU A 606 -46.73 30.66 53.08
C LEU A 606 -46.49 29.25 53.65
N GLU A 607 -47.40 28.29 53.42
CA GLU A 607 -47.22 26.92 53.89
C GLU A 607 -46.09 26.21 53.13
N THR A 608 -46.03 26.39 51.81
CA THR A 608 -44.94 25.85 50.97
C THR A 608 -43.59 26.46 51.35
N ALA A 609 -43.54 27.75 51.69
CA ALA A 609 -42.32 28.42 52.14
C ALA A 609 -41.83 27.87 53.49
N LYS A 610 -42.75 27.63 54.44
CA LYS A 610 -42.42 26.98 55.72
C LYS A 610 -41.97 25.54 55.55
N ALA A 611 -42.68 24.77 54.72
CA ALA A 611 -42.33 23.39 54.42
C ALA A 611 -40.96 23.26 53.75
N ALA A 612 -40.66 24.14 52.79
CA ALA A 612 -39.36 24.23 52.14
C ALA A 612 -38.24 24.56 53.14
N GLN A 613 -38.48 25.55 54.01
CA GLN A 613 -37.50 26.00 54.99
C GLN A 613 -37.19 24.90 56.01
N TRP A 614 -38.22 24.23 56.52
CA TRP A 614 -38.06 23.10 57.42
C TRP A 614 -37.36 21.91 56.74
N ALA A 615 -37.75 21.54 55.52
CA ALA A 615 -37.15 20.41 54.80
C ALA A 615 -35.65 20.63 54.54
N ILE A 616 -35.22 21.89 54.36
CA ILE A 616 -33.80 22.26 54.25
C ILE A 616 -33.09 22.18 55.60
N GLU A 617 -33.70 22.70 56.67
CA GLU A 617 -33.13 22.63 58.03
C GLU A 617 -33.00 21.19 58.55
N ALA A 618 -33.96 20.33 58.18
CA ALA A 618 -33.93 18.90 58.47
C ALA A 618 -32.93 18.12 57.60
N GLY A 619 -32.24 18.77 56.66
CA GLY A 619 -31.27 18.14 55.75
C GLY A 619 -31.90 17.20 54.71
N LEU A 620 -33.22 17.31 54.49
CA LEU A 620 -33.96 16.48 53.54
C LEU A 620 -33.97 17.07 52.12
N MET A 621 -33.78 18.39 52.00
CA MET A 621 -33.73 19.13 50.74
C MET A 621 -32.65 20.23 50.81
N GLU A 622 -32.27 20.78 49.66
CA GLU A 622 -31.23 21.81 49.54
C GLU A 622 -31.71 22.99 48.69
N THR A 623 -31.15 24.18 48.89
CA THR A 623 -31.39 25.35 48.02
C THR A 623 -30.59 25.24 46.73
N GLU A 624 -31.09 25.82 45.64
CA GLU A 624 -30.31 25.96 44.41
C GLU A 624 -29.12 26.91 44.63
N SER A 625 -28.10 26.82 43.77
CA SER A 625 -26.89 27.67 43.79
C SER A 625 -27.19 29.19 43.72
N SER A 626 -28.39 29.56 43.26
CA SER A 626 -28.91 30.94 43.22
C SER A 626 -29.58 31.42 44.52
N GLY A 627 -29.62 30.60 45.58
CA GLY A 627 -30.28 30.91 46.85
C GLY A 627 -31.82 30.82 46.81
N LYS A 628 -32.38 30.27 45.72
CA LYS A 628 -33.82 30.04 45.52
C LYS A 628 -34.23 28.61 45.87
N PHE A 629 -35.51 28.40 46.17
CA PHE A 629 -36.03 27.05 46.48
C PHE A 629 -36.50 26.28 45.23
N ALA A 630 -37.00 27.00 44.22
CA ALA A 630 -37.59 26.51 42.98
C ALA A 630 -38.77 25.54 43.21
N PRO A 631 -39.91 25.99 43.77
CA PRO A 631 -41.02 25.11 44.16
C PRO A 631 -41.63 24.36 42.98
N ALA A 632 -41.68 24.97 41.80
CA ALA A 632 -42.24 24.37 40.59
C ALA A 632 -41.28 23.38 39.88
N LYS A 633 -40.01 23.30 40.29
CA LYS A 633 -39.04 22.38 39.67
C LYS A 633 -39.43 20.94 40.00
N ARG A 634 -39.54 20.10 38.96
CA ARG A 634 -40.03 18.71 39.09
C ARG A 634 -39.08 17.83 39.91
N VAL A 635 -39.63 16.82 40.57
CA VAL A 635 -38.88 15.79 41.32
C VAL A 635 -39.17 14.39 40.76
N THR A 636 -38.18 13.50 40.73
CA THR A 636 -38.36 12.12 40.27
C THR A 636 -38.94 11.24 41.38
N ARG A 637 -39.65 10.16 41.03
CA ARG A 637 -40.19 9.20 42.02
C ARG A 637 -39.10 8.55 42.88
N LEU A 638 -37.93 8.28 42.30
CA LEU A 638 -36.77 7.80 43.05
C LEU A 638 -36.29 8.84 44.07
N LYS A 639 -36.26 10.13 43.71
CA LYS A 639 -35.91 11.20 44.64
C LYS A 639 -36.95 11.31 45.76
N VAL A 640 -38.24 11.26 45.43
CA VAL A 640 -39.33 11.22 46.42
C VAL A 640 -39.14 10.03 47.37
N PHE A 641 -38.90 8.83 46.85
CA PHE A 641 -38.69 7.62 47.65
C PHE A 641 -37.46 7.71 48.57
N LYS A 642 -36.31 8.15 48.04
CA LYS A 642 -35.09 8.33 48.84
C LYS A 642 -35.29 9.37 49.94
N THR A 643 -35.92 10.50 49.62
CA THR A 643 -36.16 11.56 50.60
C THR A 643 -37.23 11.17 51.63
N TRP A 644 -38.27 10.42 51.22
CA TRP A 644 -39.29 9.86 52.11
C TRP A 644 -38.70 8.88 53.12
N LYS A 645 -37.86 7.94 52.63
CA LYS A 645 -37.07 7.03 53.47
C LYS A 645 -36.13 7.77 54.42
N ALA A 646 -35.44 8.79 53.94
CA ALA A 646 -34.51 9.60 54.74
C ALA A 646 -35.22 10.37 55.86
N ALA A 647 -36.49 10.74 55.66
CA ALA A 647 -37.35 11.35 56.67
C ALA A 647 -37.87 10.35 57.72
N GLY A 648 -37.55 9.06 57.59
CA GLY A 648 -37.94 8.02 58.55
C GLY A 648 -39.32 7.39 58.30
N HIS A 649 -39.85 7.53 57.08
CA HIS A 649 -41.16 7.03 56.68
C HIS A 649 -41.11 5.92 55.62
#